data_AF-A0A443HYP1-F1
#
_entry.id   AF-A0A443HYP1-F1
#
_cell.length_a   1.000
_cell.length_b   1.000
_cell.length_c   1.000
_cell.angle_alpha   90.00
_cell.angle_beta   90.00
_cell.angle_gamma   90.00
#
_symmetry.space_group_name_H-M   'P 1'
#
loop_
_entity.id
_entity.type
_entity.pdbx_description
1 polymer ?
#
loop_
_entity_poly.entity_id
_entity_poly.type
_entity_poly.pdbx_seq_one_letter_code
_entity_poly.pdbx_strand_id
1 'polypeptide(L)'
;MDSQVAYYDLGGFHRTVTTSSDDAQIWFDRGLVWTYAFNHEEASKCFKHAITLDPTCPMAYWGLAYSLGPNYNKPWSVFDDAEREKTIKSTHEAAVAAQEHAQHASPAEQLLIRAVQFRYQKDSKERDLSIWNKQYADAMKMAYTRFPDDLDIAALYADALMNLTPWALWDIRTGQPAEGASTMEVKKVLEHALSLEDGLKHPGILHLYIHLMEMSGTPEKALPAADHLRLLVPDAGHLNHMPSHIDVLCGHYEQAIVSNTDAIRADRTFVSREGAINFYTLYRAHNYHFRLYAAMFAGKFQVAWDTIIQLEASIPEDLLRVELPPMADWLEGFLAMRVHGLVRFGRWQEILDLDLPEDQKLYCATTAMLHYGKGVAYAVIGDIENADKEQVLFSRAVEIVPHSRVVFNNTCRDVLQIAEAMLAGELEYRKGNFDIAFDHLRTAISRSDSLPYDEPWGWMQPPRHAYGALLLEQDRVEEAAAIYAADLGLDGTLPRALQHPNNRQTVCTPRAANLSANFDIESEIVTPISHDAQRARPNKTDKMALAKKHVPIVKKRTKRFFRHQSDRFARVDPSWRKPKGIDNCVRRRFKGTIPMPSIGYGSNKKTRHMMPSGHKAFLVHNPKDVELLLMHNRTYAAEIASAVSSRKRVDIIAKAKALGVKVTNAKGRVQTEA
;
A
#
# COMPACT_ATOMS: atom_id res chain seq x y z
N MET A 1 -26.15 -27.51 21.75
CA MET A 1 -26.68 -26.59 20.73
C MET A 1 -25.57 -25.62 20.44
N ASP A 2 -24.63 -26.05 19.59
CA ASP A 2 -23.52 -25.21 19.17
C ASP A 2 -24.09 -24.08 18.31
N SER A 3 -23.81 -22.83 18.70
CA SER A 3 -24.07 -21.70 17.84
C SER A 3 -23.25 -21.91 16.57
N GLN A 4 -23.90 -22.23 15.45
CA GLN A 4 -23.27 -22.23 14.13
C GLN A 4 -22.60 -20.88 13.93
N VAL A 5 -21.27 -20.85 14.04
CA VAL A 5 -20.49 -19.70 13.63
C VAL A 5 -20.73 -19.57 12.12
N ALA A 6 -21.35 -18.46 11.69
CA ALA A 6 -21.62 -18.21 10.28
C ALA A 6 -20.32 -18.32 9.47
N TYR A 7 -20.36 -18.92 8.27
CA TYR A 7 -19.18 -19.01 7.40
C TYR A 7 -18.70 -17.60 6.98
N TYR A 8 -17.52 -17.49 6.35
CA TYR A 8 -16.97 -16.22 5.88
C TYR A 8 -17.91 -15.51 4.89
N ASP A 9 -17.92 -14.18 4.89
CA ASP A 9 -18.60 -13.38 3.87
C ASP A 9 -17.74 -13.28 2.61
N LEU A 10 -18.02 -14.17 1.65
CA LEU A 10 -17.31 -14.24 0.37
C LEU A 10 -18.03 -13.50 -0.77
N GLY A 11 -19.03 -12.66 -0.45
CA GLY A 11 -19.83 -11.98 -1.45
C GLY A 11 -20.80 -12.91 -2.20
N GLY A 12 -21.30 -12.42 -3.35
CA GLY A 12 -22.36 -13.06 -4.13
C GLY A 12 -21.89 -13.84 -5.36
N PHE A 13 -20.62 -14.24 -5.41
CA PHE A 13 -20.08 -14.99 -6.56
C PHE A 13 -20.74 -16.37 -6.69
N HIS A 14 -21.02 -16.80 -7.91
CA HIS A 14 -21.62 -18.09 -8.21
C HIS A 14 -21.17 -18.60 -9.58
N ARG A 15 -20.75 -19.87 -9.67
CA ARG A 15 -20.55 -20.60 -10.92
C ARG A 15 -21.34 -21.90 -10.87
N THR A 16 -22.38 -22.01 -11.69
CA THR A 16 -23.15 -23.26 -11.80
C THR A 16 -22.27 -24.42 -12.27
N VAL A 17 -22.29 -25.52 -11.53
CA VAL A 17 -21.60 -26.77 -11.88
C VAL A 17 -22.55 -27.95 -11.93
N THR A 18 -22.13 -29.02 -12.61
CA THR A 18 -22.86 -30.28 -12.67
C THR A 18 -22.78 -30.99 -11.32
N THR A 19 -23.79 -30.77 -10.49
CA THR A 19 -24.02 -31.46 -9.22
C THR A 19 -25.52 -31.58 -8.97
N SER A 20 -25.91 -32.59 -8.19
CA SER A 20 -27.30 -32.75 -7.73
C SER A 20 -27.54 -32.19 -6.32
N SER A 21 -26.49 -31.65 -5.69
CA SER A 21 -26.51 -31.18 -4.30
C SER A 21 -26.30 -29.67 -4.25
N ASP A 22 -27.33 -28.94 -3.81
CA ASP A 22 -27.26 -27.49 -3.59
C ASP A 22 -26.16 -27.13 -2.57
N ASP A 23 -25.96 -27.97 -1.56
CA ASP A 23 -24.88 -27.78 -0.58
C ASP A 23 -23.49 -27.96 -1.23
N ALA A 24 -23.32 -28.96 -2.12
CA ALA A 24 -22.06 -29.15 -2.83
C ALA A 24 -21.75 -27.96 -3.77
N GLN A 25 -22.78 -27.40 -4.41
CA GLN A 25 -22.66 -26.18 -5.22
C GLN A 25 -22.17 -24.98 -4.39
N ILE A 26 -22.74 -24.76 -3.20
CA ILE A 26 -22.30 -23.69 -2.29
C ILE A 26 -20.83 -23.85 -1.91
N TRP A 27 -20.41 -25.08 -1.58
CA TRP A 27 -19.02 -25.33 -1.19
C TRP A 27 -18.05 -25.28 -2.37
N PHE A 28 -18.50 -25.61 -3.58
CA PHE A 28 -17.73 -25.39 -4.81
C PHE A 28 -17.50 -23.89 -5.04
N ASP A 29 -18.55 -23.07 -4.97
CA ASP A 29 -18.44 -21.61 -5.14
C ASP A 29 -17.46 -20.99 -4.13
N ARG A 30 -17.56 -21.40 -2.85
CA ARG A 30 -16.61 -20.99 -1.80
C ARG A 30 -15.17 -21.39 -2.13
N GLY A 31 -14.96 -22.62 -2.58
CA GLY A 31 -13.64 -23.12 -2.98
C GLY A 31 -13.06 -22.33 -4.14
N LEU A 32 -13.88 -21.98 -5.13
CA LEU A 32 -13.45 -21.19 -6.28
C LEU A 32 -13.12 -19.75 -5.91
N VAL A 33 -13.91 -19.11 -5.04
CA VAL A 33 -13.58 -17.77 -4.53
C VAL A 33 -12.28 -17.78 -3.72
N TRP A 34 -12.08 -18.76 -2.84
CA TRP A 34 -10.82 -18.88 -2.10
C TRP A 34 -9.60 -19.15 -2.99
N THR A 35 -9.84 -19.86 -4.10
CA THR A 35 -8.83 -20.07 -5.14
C THR A 35 -8.45 -18.75 -5.79
N TYR A 36 -9.43 -17.91 -6.17
CA TYR A 36 -9.15 -16.55 -6.67
C TYR A 36 -8.51 -15.67 -5.60
N ALA A 37 -8.85 -15.84 -4.33
CA ALA A 37 -8.20 -15.13 -3.22
C ALA A 37 -6.81 -15.67 -2.85
N PHE A 38 -6.24 -16.62 -3.60
CA PHE A 38 -4.96 -17.26 -3.33
C PHE A 38 -4.84 -17.90 -1.92
N ASN A 39 -5.98 -18.20 -1.27
CA ASN A 39 -6.03 -19.03 -0.07
C ASN A 39 -6.29 -20.49 -0.45
N HIS A 40 -5.26 -21.10 -1.02
CA HIS A 40 -5.29 -22.46 -1.57
C HIS A 40 -5.63 -23.53 -0.53
N GLU A 41 -5.20 -23.33 0.73
CA GLU A 41 -5.49 -24.28 1.80
C GLU A 41 -7.00 -24.32 2.10
N GLU A 42 -7.62 -23.17 2.31
CA GLU A 42 -9.06 -23.06 2.55
C GLU A 42 -9.88 -23.49 1.33
N ALA A 43 -9.41 -23.16 0.12
CA ALA A 43 -10.01 -23.66 -1.12
C ALA A 43 -10.04 -25.20 -1.15
N SER A 44 -8.92 -25.85 -0.82
CA SER A 44 -8.83 -27.31 -0.80
C SER A 44 -9.78 -27.95 0.23
N LYS A 45 -9.99 -27.31 1.39
CA LYS A 45 -10.97 -27.74 2.41
C LYS A 45 -12.39 -27.65 1.86
N CYS A 46 -12.72 -26.54 1.18
CA CYS A 46 -14.03 -26.36 0.55
C CYS A 46 -14.32 -27.42 -0.51
N PHE A 47 -13.36 -27.70 -1.40
CA PHE A 47 -13.55 -28.72 -2.44
C PHE A 47 -13.66 -30.14 -1.86
N LYS A 48 -12.86 -30.49 -0.84
CA LYS A 48 -13.03 -31.78 -0.13
C LYS A 48 -14.40 -31.92 0.52
N HIS A 49 -14.92 -30.81 1.06
CA HIS A 49 -16.26 -30.82 1.64
C HIS A 49 -17.34 -30.97 0.56
N ALA A 50 -17.22 -30.28 -0.58
CA ALA A 50 -18.10 -30.47 -1.72
C ALA A 50 -18.09 -31.92 -2.23
N ILE A 51 -16.91 -32.57 -2.31
CA ILE A 51 -16.77 -34.00 -2.65
C ILE A 51 -17.49 -34.90 -1.63
N THR A 52 -17.44 -34.55 -0.34
CA THR A 52 -18.12 -35.34 0.70
C THR A 52 -19.65 -35.27 0.55
N LEU A 53 -20.16 -34.13 0.10
CA LEU A 53 -21.59 -33.88 -0.10
C LEU A 53 -22.12 -34.47 -1.42
N ASP A 54 -21.31 -34.41 -2.49
CA ASP A 54 -21.60 -35.05 -3.77
C ASP A 54 -20.33 -35.67 -4.35
N PRO A 55 -20.07 -36.98 -4.09
CA PRO A 55 -18.92 -37.70 -4.63
C PRO A 55 -18.94 -37.87 -6.15
N THR A 56 -20.04 -37.49 -6.81
CA THR A 56 -20.15 -37.56 -8.28
C THR A 56 -19.94 -36.21 -8.95
N CYS A 57 -19.69 -35.13 -8.18
CA CYS A 57 -19.43 -33.78 -8.71
C CYS A 57 -18.00 -33.69 -9.27
N PRO A 58 -17.82 -33.70 -10.61
CA PRO A 58 -16.48 -33.73 -11.21
C PRO A 58 -15.71 -32.44 -10.97
N MET A 59 -16.41 -31.30 -10.89
CA MET A 59 -15.79 -29.99 -10.69
C MET A 59 -15.21 -29.82 -9.28
N ALA A 60 -15.73 -30.51 -8.27
CA ALA A 60 -15.13 -30.48 -6.93
C ALA A 60 -13.75 -31.17 -6.91
N TYR A 61 -13.59 -32.28 -7.64
CA TYR A 61 -12.28 -32.92 -7.84
C TYR A 61 -11.33 -32.06 -8.69
N TRP A 62 -11.84 -31.44 -9.76
CA TRP A 62 -11.07 -30.48 -10.56
C TRP A 62 -10.55 -29.31 -9.70
N GLY A 63 -11.42 -28.73 -8.86
CA GLY A 63 -11.06 -27.62 -7.99
C GLY A 63 -10.03 -28.03 -6.94
N LEU A 64 -10.15 -29.25 -6.40
CA LEU A 64 -9.14 -29.81 -5.51
C LEU A 64 -7.78 -29.97 -6.20
N ALA A 65 -7.75 -30.49 -7.43
CA ALA A 65 -6.51 -30.60 -8.21
C ALA A 65 -5.91 -29.22 -8.48
N TYR A 66 -6.72 -28.26 -8.94
CA TYR A 66 -6.27 -26.91 -9.26
C TYR A 66 -5.72 -26.16 -8.03
N SER A 67 -6.43 -26.21 -6.91
CA SER A 67 -6.06 -25.46 -5.70
C SER A 67 -4.78 -25.96 -5.04
N LEU A 68 -4.46 -27.25 -5.12
CA LEU A 68 -3.27 -27.83 -4.48
C LEU A 68 -1.96 -27.59 -5.24
N GLY A 69 -2.01 -27.32 -6.55
CA GLY A 69 -0.80 -27.17 -7.35
C GLY A 69 -0.16 -25.78 -7.30
N PRO A 70 0.78 -25.49 -8.21
CA PRO A 70 1.51 -24.22 -8.24
C PRO A 70 0.57 -23.09 -8.64
N ASN A 71 0.89 -21.87 -8.22
CA ASN A 71 0.22 -20.64 -8.62
C ASN A 71 1.26 -19.55 -8.92
N TYR A 72 0.78 -18.37 -9.32
CA TYR A 72 1.62 -17.23 -9.71
C TYR A 72 2.68 -16.86 -8.65
N ASN A 73 2.35 -16.99 -7.36
CA ASN A 73 3.22 -16.66 -6.23
C ASN A 73 4.02 -17.84 -5.68
N LYS A 74 3.61 -19.08 -6.00
CA LYS A 74 4.31 -20.30 -5.60
C LYS A 74 4.49 -21.23 -6.82
N PRO A 75 5.44 -20.94 -7.70
CA PRO A 75 5.77 -21.83 -8.81
C PRO A 75 6.45 -23.11 -8.29
N TRP A 76 6.52 -24.15 -9.14
CA TRP A 76 7.11 -25.45 -8.78
C TRP A 76 8.54 -25.40 -8.24
N SER A 77 9.32 -24.39 -8.62
CA SER A 77 10.69 -24.17 -8.15
C SER A 77 10.77 -23.82 -6.66
N VAL A 78 9.67 -23.35 -6.05
CA VAL A 78 9.60 -22.97 -4.63
C VAL A 78 9.21 -24.16 -3.74
N PHE A 79 8.65 -25.23 -4.32
CA PHE A 79 8.30 -26.43 -3.57
C PHE A 79 9.57 -27.23 -3.24
N ASP A 80 9.72 -27.60 -1.98
CA ASP A 80 10.74 -28.58 -1.59
C ASP A 80 10.43 -29.97 -2.19
N ASP A 81 11.42 -30.86 -2.19
CA ASP A 81 11.30 -32.16 -2.85
C ASP A 81 10.16 -33.03 -2.28
N ALA A 82 9.94 -33.00 -0.96
CA ALA A 82 8.93 -33.82 -0.29
C ALA A 82 7.52 -33.23 -0.47
N GLU A 83 7.40 -31.91 -0.34
CA GLU A 83 6.16 -31.19 -0.62
C GLU A 83 5.75 -31.37 -2.08
N ARG A 84 6.70 -31.27 -3.02
CA ARG A 84 6.45 -31.45 -4.46
C ARG A 84 5.97 -32.86 -4.77
N GLU A 85 6.65 -33.90 -4.31
CA GLU A 85 6.25 -35.30 -4.55
C GLU A 85 4.81 -35.56 -4.04
N LYS A 86 4.50 -35.12 -2.81
CA LYS A 86 3.16 -35.24 -2.24
C LYS A 86 2.10 -34.46 -3.04
N THR A 87 2.44 -33.25 -3.48
CA THR A 87 1.54 -32.38 -4.22
C THR A 87 1.24 -32.95 -5.62
N ILE A 88 2.26 -33.40 -6.35
CA ILE A 88 2.09 -34.06 -7.66
C ILE A 88 1.15 -35.25 -7.53
N LYS A 89 1.40 -36.13 -6.56
CA LYS A 89 0.55 -37.30 -6.33
C LYS A 89 -0.90 -36.90 -6.06
N SER A 90 -1.13 -36.00 -5.09
CA SER A 90 -2.48 -35.60 -4.68
C SER A 90 -3.25 -34.90 -5.81
N THR A 91 -2.57 -34.03 -6.57
CA THR A 91 -3.16 -33.32 -7.71
C THR A 91 -3.46 -34.25 -8.88
N HIS A 92 -2.59 -35.23 -9.15
CA HIS A 92 -2.82 -36.23 -10.19
C HIS A 92 -4.01 -37.15 -9.83
N GLU A 93 -4.09 -37.64 -8.58
CA GLU A 93 -5.22 -38.43 -8.10
C GLU A 93 -6.55 -37.67 -8.23
N ALA A 94 -6.57 -36.40 -7.83
CA ALA A 94 -7.76 -35.54 -7.97
C ALA A 94 -8.11 -35.27 -9.45
N ALA A 95 -7.11 -35.08 -10.31
CA ALA A 95 -7.34 -34.89 -11.75
C ALA A 95 -7.95 -36.14 -12.39
N VAL A 96 -7.45 -37.34 -12.07
CA VAL A 96 -8.01 -38.60 -12.56
C VAL A 96 -9.45 -38.78 -12.09
N ALA A 97 -9.73 -38.56 -10.81
CA ALA A 97 -11.09 -38.65 -10.26
C ALA A 97 -12.06 -37.67 -10.95
N ALA A 98 -11.62 -36.43 -11.25
CA ALA A 98 -12.42 -35.48 -12.01
C ALA A 98 -12.79 -36.02 -13.40
N GLN A 99 -11.85 -36.68 -14.07
CA GLN A 99 -12.05 -37.28 -15.39
C GLN A 99 -13.00 -38.48 -15.37
N GLU A 100 -12.99 -39.29 -14.32
CA GLU A 100 -13.90 -40.44 -14.13
C GLU A 100 -15.36 -40.00 -14.04
N HIS A 101 -15.63 -38.85 -13.42
CA HIS A 101 -16.97 -38.29 -13.26
C HIS A 101 -17.40 -37.31 -14.37
N ALA A 102 -16.53 -37.05 -15.36
CA ALA A 102 -16.73 -35.98 -16.34
C ALA A 102 -17.84 -36.25 -17.39
N GLN A 103 -18.28 -37.50 -17.57
CA GLN A 103 -19.17 -37.89 -18.67
C GLN A 103 -20.50 -37.10 -18.66
N HIS A 104 -21.00 -36.76 -17.48
CA HIS A 104 -22.27 -36.04 -17.32
C HIS A 104 -22.08 -34.52 -17.17
N ALA A 105 -20.84 -34.04 -17.10
CA ALA A 105 -20.54 -32.64 -16.97
C ALA A 105 -20.92 -31.85 -18.23
N SER A 106 -21.17 -30.55 -18.07
CA SER A 106 -21.39 -29.64 -19.19
C SER A 106 -20.17 -29.58 -20.12
N PRO A 107 -20.33 -29.18 -21.39
CA PRO A 107 -19.21 -29.08 -22.32
C PRO A 107 -18.07 -28.15 -21.84
N ALA A 108 -18.39 -27.07 -21.10
CA ALA A 108 -17.40 -26.16 -20.54
C ALA A 108 -16.56 -26.85 -19.44
N GLU A 109 -17.23 -27.56 -18.52
CA GLU A 109 -16.57 -28.33 -17.46
C GLU A 109 -15.71 -29.46 -18.01
N GLN A 110 -16.19 -30.19 -19.02
CA GLN A 110 -15.40 -31.25 -19.67
C GLN A 110 -14.08 -30.72 -20.24
N LEU A 111 -14.06 -29.50 -20.78
CA LEU A 111 -12.83 -28.89 -21.27
C LEU A 111 -11.88 -28.48 -20.14
N LEU A 112 -12.40 -27.95 -19.03
CA LEU A 112 -11.60 -27.62 -17.84
C LEU A 112 -10.99 -28.88 -17.20
N ILE A 113 -11.79 -29.94 -17.05
CA ILE A 113 -11.36 -31.25 -16.54
C ILE A 113 -10.31 -31.87 -17.45
N ARG A 114 -10.49 -31.77 -18.77
CA ARG A 114 -9.50 -32.24 -19.73
C ARG A 114 -8.20 -31.44 -19.63
N ALA A 115 -8.29 -30.11 -19.50
CA ALA A 115 -7.13 -29.24 -19.41
C ALA A 115 -6.29 -29.57 -18.16
N VAL A 116 -6.92 -29.78 -17.00
CA VAL A 116 -6.18 -30.06 -15.75
C VAL A 116 -5.37 -31.36 -15.81
N GLN A 117 -5.74 -32.32 -16.67
CA GLN A 117 -4.91 -33.53 -16.91
C GLN A 117 -3.52 -33.18 -17.47
N PHE A 118 -3.41 -32.11 -18.26
CA PHE A 118 -2.11 -31.66 -18.78
C PHE A 118 -1.28 -30.94 -17.72
N ARG A 119 -1.92 -30.37 -16.70
CA ARG A 119 -1.25 -29.74 -15.56
C ARG A 119 -0.69 -30.77 -14.58
N TYR A 120 -1.34 -31.94 -14.45
CA TYR A 120 -0.96 -33.02 -13.53
C TYR A 120 -1.01 -34.39 -14.23
N GLN A 121 -0.03 -34.66 -15.08
CA GLN A 121 -0.10 -35.76 -16.06
C GLN A 121 0.09 -37.15 -15.47
N LYS A 122 0.95 -37.26 -14.47
CA LYS A 122 1.37 -38.53 -13.86
C LYS A 122 1.91 -38.28 -12.47
N ASP A 123 1.90 -39.32 -11.64
CA ASP A 123 2.78 -39.35 -10.46
C ASP A 123 4.24 -39.35 -10.93
N SER A 124 5.03 -38.37 -10.49
CA SER A 124 6.36 -38.09 -11.01
C SER A 124 7.28 -37.56 -9.91
N LYS A 125 8.56 -37.90 -10.01
CA LYS A 125 9.65 -37.31 -9.21
C LYS A 125 10.46 -36.28 -10.00
N GLU A 126 9.99 -35.92 -11.19
CA GLU A 126 10.63 -34.91 -12.03
C GLU A 126 10.66 -33.55 -11.31
N ARG A 127 11.79 -32.85 -11.43
CA ARG A 127 11.99 -31.54 -10.82
C ARG A 127 11.53 -30.40 -11.73
N ASP A 128 11.73 -30.53 -13.04
CA ASP A 128 11.29 -29.56 -14.03
C ASP A 128 9.91 -29.96 -14.56
N LEU A 129 8.91 -29.17 -14.20
CA LEU A 129 7.52 -29.33 -14.61
C LEU A 129 7.05 -28.17 -15.50
N SER A 130 7.98 -27.38 -16.04
CA SER A 130 7.67 -26.25 -16.94
C SER A 130 6.85 -26.68 -18.15
N ILE A 131 7.12 -27.87 -18.68
CA ILE A 131 6.38 -28.45 -19.80
C ILE A 131 4.91 -28.72 -19.46
N TRP A 132 4.59 -29.09 -18.21
CA TRP A 132 3.19 -29.27 -17.76
C TRP A 132 2.44 -27.95 -17.73
N ASN A 133 3.08 -26.86 -17.28
CA ASN A 133 2.49 -25.52 -17.32
C ASN A 133 2.19 -25.10 -18.77
N LYS A 134 3.14 -25.33 -19.69
CA LYS A 134 2.95 -25.00 -21.10
C LYS A 134 1.80 -25.79 -21.74
N GLN A 135 1.77 -27.10 -21.51
CA GLN A 135 0.71 -27.97 -22.05
C GLN A 135 -0.66 -27.67 -21.43
N TYR A 136 -0.71 -27.31 -20.14
CA TYR A 136 -1.93 -26.82 -19.50
C TYR A 136 -2.43 -25.52 -20.14
N ALA A 137 -1.55 -24.54 -20.36
CA ALA A 137 -1.92 -23.28 -21.02
C ALA A 137 -2.43 -23.51 -22.46
N ASP A 138 -1.79 -24.41 -23.21
CA ASP A 138 -2.22 -24.76 -24.56
C ASP A 138 -3.59 -25.48 -24.55
N ALA A 139 -3.86 -26.32 -23.55
CA ALA A 139 -5.17 -26.95 -23.38
C ALA A 139 -6.26 -25.94 -22.95
N MET A 140 -5.94 -25.00 -22.06
CA MET A 140 -6.85 -23.93 -21.65
C MET A 140 -7.19 -22.99 -22.81
N LYS A 141 -6.26 -22.77 -23.76
CA LYS A 141 -6.54 -22.04 -24.99
C LYS A 141 -7.69 -22.65 -25.79
N MET A 142 -7.80 -23.99 -25.80
CA MET A 142 -8.92 -24.67 -26.46
C MET A 142 -10.25 -24.39 -25.77
N ALA A 143 -10.25 -24.39 -24.43
CA ALA A 143 -11.44 -24.05 -23.63
C ALA A 143 -11.88 -22.61 -23.91
N TYR A 144 -10.96 -21.64 -23.83
CA TYR A 144 -11.25 -20.24 -24.10
C TYR A 144 -11.70 -19.98 -25.53
N THR A 145 -11.08 -20.64 -26.52
CA THR A 145 -11.50 -20.49 -27.92
C THR A 145 -12.94 -20.98 -28.14
N ARG A 146 -13.39 -21.99 -27.38
CA ARG A 146 -14.75 -22.53 -27.48
C ARG A 146 -15.77 -21.71 -26.69
N PHE A 147 -15.36 -21.15 -25.55
CA PHE A 147 -16.20 -20.38 -24.63
C PHE A 147 -15.51 -19.05 -24.26
N PRO A 148 -15.33 -18.13 -25.22
CA PRO A 148 -14.57 -16.90 -25.00
C PRO A 148 -15.27 -15.91 -24.05
N ASP A 149 -16.59 -16.07 -23.88
CA ASP A 149 -17.42 -15.21 -23.02
C ASP A 149 -17.71 -15.84 -21.64
N ASP A 150 -17.19 -17.03 -21.35
CA ASP A 150 -17.22 -17.61 -19.99
C ASP A 150 -16.11 -16.97 -19.16
N LEU A 151 -16.50 -16.14 -18.17
CA LEU A 151 -15.58 -15.35 -17.36
C LEU A 151 -14.61 -16.20 -16.55
N ASP A 152 -15.03 -17.35 -16.02
CA ASP A 152 -14.13 -18.23 -15.27
C ASP A 152 -13.12 -18.89 -16.19
N ILE A 153 -13.55 -19.33 -17.39
CA ILE A 153 -12.63 -19.88 -18.40
C ILE A 153 -11.62 -18.82 -18.84
N ALA A 154 -12.06 -17.57 -19.03
CA ALA A 154 -11.17 -16.46 -19.34
C ALA A 154 -10.15 -16.21 -18.21
N ALA A 155 -10.60 -16.20 -16.94
CA ALA A 155 -9.73 -16.04 -15.78
C ALA A 155 -8.72 -17.19 -15.67
N LEU A 156 -9.17 -18.44 -15.79
CA LEU A 156 -8.31 -19.62 -15.69
C LEU A 156 -7.31 -19.71 -16.85
N TYR A 157 -7.69 -19.25 -18.05
CA TYR A 157 -6.77 -19.20 -19.18
C TYR A 157 -5.72 -18.10 -19.01
N ALA A 158 -6.14 -16.91 -18.54
CA ALA A 158 -5.23 -15.83 -18.19
C ALA A 158 -4.22 -16.29 -17.11
N ASP A 159 -4.69 -16.93 -16.03
CA ASP A 159 -3.83 -17.53 -15.01
C ASP A 159 -2.83 -18.51 -15.62
N ALA A 160 -3.29 -19.46 -16.45
CA ALA A 160 -2.43 -20.46 -17.07
C ALA A 160 -1.29 -19.83 -17.88
N LEU A 161 -1.58 -18.75 -18.62
CA LEU A 161 -0.58 -18.01 -19.39
C LEU A 161 0.38 -17.21 -18.50
N MET A 162 -0.12 -16.58 -17.43
CA MET A 162 0.71 -15.81 -16.49
C MET A 162 1.70 -16.72 -15.74
N ASN A 163 1.30 -17.95 -15.43
CA ASN A 163 2.14 -18.96 -14.77
C ASN A 163 3.27 -19.52 -15.67
N LEU A 164 3.35 -19.15 -16.95
CA LEU A 164 4.48 -19.49 -17.81
C LEU A 164 5.71 -18.62 -17.51
N THR A 165 5.48 -17.37 -17.08
CA THR A 165 6.51 -16.37 -16.78
C THR A 165 6.11 -15.58 -15.52
N PRO A 166 5.96 -16.24 -14.36
CA PRO A 166 5.55 -15.56 -13.12
C PRO A 166 6.55 -14.45 -12.77
N TRP A 167 6.05 -13.29 -12.33
CA TRP A 167 6.86 -12.09 -12.02
C TRP A 167 7.68 -11.52 -13.18
N ALA A 168 7.46 -12.02 -14.40
CA ALA A 168 8.16 -11.61 -15.60
C ALA A 168 7.17 -11.35 -16.74
N LEU A 169 6.09 -10.62 -16.46
CA LEU A 169 5.08 -10.25 -17.47
C LEU A 169 5.48 -8.99 -18.25
N TRP A 170 6.15 -8.05 -17.61
CA TRP A 170 6.66 -6.83 -18.23
C TRP A 170 8.14 -6.66 -17.92
N ASP A 171 8.89 -6.13 -18.87
CA ASP A 171 10.20 -5.58 -18.59
C ASP A 171 10.01 -4.18 -18.00
N ILE A 172 10.24 -4.05 -16.70
CA ILE A 172 10.05 -2.78 -15.98
C ILE A 172 10.94 -1.66 -16.53
N ARG A 173 12.10 -1.96 -17.12
CA ARG A 173 13.03 -0.94 -17.64
C ARG A 173 12.53 -0.35 -18.94
N THR A 174 11.99 -1.17 -19.83
CA THR A 174 11.52 -0.74 -21.15
C THR A 174 10.01 -0.44 -21.18
N GLY A 175 9.26 -0.93 -20.20
CA GLY A 175 7.80 -0.89 -20.17
C GLY A 175 7.13 -1.78 -21.22
N GLN A 176 7.91 -2.61 -21.93
CA GLN A 176 7.40 -3.55 -22.93
C GLN A 176 7.08 -4.91 -22.30
N PRO A 177 6.26 -5.76 -22.95
CA PRO A 177 6.13 -7.16 -22.56
C PRO A 177 7.50 -7.82 -22.43
N ALA A 178 7.71 -8.59 -21.36
CA ALA A 178 8.96 -9.31 -21.17
C ALA A 178 9.14 -10.39 -22.26
N GLU A 179 10.39 -10.73 -22.55
CA GLU A 179 10.70 -11.77 -23.53
C GLU A 179 10.10 -13.12 -23.12
N GLY A 180 9.41 -13.78 -24.05
CA GLY A 180 8.74 -15.07 -23.81
C GLY A 180 7.40 -14.98 -23.06
N ALA A 181 7.03 -13.82 -22.53
CA ALA A 181 5.77 -13.65 -21.81
C ALA A 181 4.57 -13.52 -22.76
N SER A 182 3.45 -14.13 -22.39
CA SER A 182 2.20 -14.05 -23.16
C SER A 182 1.36 -12.80 -22.83
N THR A 183 2.01 -11.74 -22.34
CA THR A 183 1.41 -10.54 -21.73
C THR A 183 0.32 -9.90 -22.56
N MET A 184 0.54 -9.74 -23.87
CA MET A 184 -0.45 -9.12 -24.75
C MET A 184 -1.66 -10.03 -25.02
N GLU A 185 -1.46 -11.35 -25.00
CA GLU A 185 -2.56 -12.32 -25.08
C GLU A 185 -3.39 -12.30 -23.79
N VAL A 186 -2.73 -12.35 -22.62
CA VAL A 186 -3.40 -12.21 -21.31
C VAL A 186 -4.19 -10.90 -21.24
N LYS A 187 -3.57 -9.79 -21.63
CA LYS A 187 -4.21 -8.47 -21.67
C LYS A 187 -5.47 -8.49 -22.53
N LYS A 188 -5.39 -9.07 -23.72
CA LYS A 188 -6.54 -9.17 -24.63
C LYS A 188 -7.68 -10.01 -24.03
N VAL A 189 -7.35 -11.15 -23.41
CA VAL A 189 -8.33 -12.02 -22.74
C VAL A 189 -9.04 -11.29 -21.61
N LEU A 190 -8.28 -10.66 -20.72
CA LEU A 190 -8.84 -9.97 -19.56
C LEU A 190 -9.61 -8.71 -19.95
N GLU A 191 -9.14 -7.91 -20.91
CA GLU A 191 -9.88 -6.73 -21.39
C GLU A 191 -11.18 -7.11 -22.12
N HIS A 192 -11.20 -8.24 -22.84
CA HIS A 192 -12.45 -8.79 -23.37
C HIS A 192 -13.40 -9.17 -22.23
N ALA A 193 -12.94 -9.95 -21.26
CA ALA A 193 -13.75 -10.37 -20.12
C ALA A 193 -14.30 -9.18 -19.30
N LEU A 194 -13.49 -8.15 -19.06
CA LEU A 194 -13.90 -6.91 -18.39
C LEU A 194 -14.99 -6.13 -19.16
N SER A 195 -15.10 -6.33 -20.48
CA SER A 195 -16.12 -5.69 -21.32
C SER A 195 -17.46 -6.41 -21.31
N LEU A 196 -17.51 -7.65 -20.84
CA LEU A 196 -18.72 -8.46 -20.76
C LEU A 196 -19.59 -8.06 -19.57
N GLU A 197 -20.85 -8.50 -19.60
CA GLU A 197 -21.74 -8.41 -18.46
C GLU A 197 -21.13 -9.15 -17.26
N ASP A 198 -21.19 -8.55 -16.07
CA ASP A 198 -20.59 -9.04 -14.82
C ASP A 198 -19.05 -9.21 -14.80
N GLY A 199 -18.32 -8.87 -15.87
CA GLY A 199 -16.86 -8.88 -15.89
C GLY A 199 -16.24 -8.00 -14.79
N LEU A 200 -16.82 -6.82 -14.55
CA LEU A 200 -16.45 -5.91 -13.45
C LEU A 200 -16.95 -6.34 -12.06
N LYS A 201 -17.55 -7.51 -11.94
CA LYS A 201 -17.95 -8.14 -10.66
C LYS A 201 -17.28 -9.49 -10.45
N HIS A 202 -16.42 -9.92 -11.37
CA HIS A 202 -15.79 -11.22 -11.32
C HIS A 202 -14.44 -11.15 -10.57
N PRO A 203 -14.30 -11.78 -9.38
CA PRO A 203 -13.11 -11.63 -8.55
C PRO A 203 -11.83 -12.07 -9.27
N GLY A 204 -11.86 -13.21 -9.97
CA GLY A 204 -10.69 -13.71 -10.72
C GLY A 204 -10.23 -12.79 -11.86
N ILE A 205 -11.14 -12.18 -12.62
CA ILE A 205 -10.79 -11.29 -13.73
C ILE A 205 -10.17 -9.99 -13.20
N LEU A 206 -10.81 -9.38 -12.20
CA LEU A 206 -10.33 -8.15 -11.58
C LEU A 206 -8.96 -8.36 -10.94
N HIS A 207 -8.80 -9.46 -10.19
CA HIS A 207 -7.55 -9.83 -9.53
C HIS A 207 -6.41 -10.03 -10.52
N LEU A 208 -6.59 -10.88 -11.54
CA LEU A 208 -5.54 -11.16 -12.52
C LEU A 208 -5.22 -9.94 -13.39
N TYR A 209 -6.18 -9.06 -13.65
CA TYR A 209 -5.90 -7.82 -14.38
C TYR A 209 -5.04 -6.84 -13.58
N ILE A 210 -5.22 -6.78 -12.26
CA ILE A 210 -4.33 -6.01 -11.39
C ILE A 210 -2.91 -6.57 -11.46
N HIS A 211 -2.74 -7.89 -11.27
CA HIS A 211 -1.42 -8.54 -11.38
C HIS A 211 -0.76 -8.37 -12.74
N LEU A 212 -1.56 -8.42 -13.81
CA LEU A 212 -1.04 -8.14 -15.14
C LEU A 212 -0.52 -6.70 -15.25
N MET A 213 -1.17 -5.73 -14.63
CA MET A 213 -0.91 -4.31 -14.89
C MET A 213 0.07 -3.65 -13.91
N GLU A 214 0.33 -4.25 -12.74
CA GLU A 214 1.21 -3.70 -11.70
C GLU A 214 2.66 -3.46 -12.18
N MET A 215 3.20 -4.35 -13.02
CA MET A 215 4.52 -4.17 -13.61
C MET A 215 4.53 -3.32 -14.90
N SER A 216 3.38 -2.91 -15.41
CA SER A 216 3.27 -2.29 -16.73
C SER A 216 3.77 -0.84 -16.76
N GLY A 217 4.01 -0.31 -17.96
CA GLY A 217 4.28 1.12 -18.14
C GLY A 217 3.07 2.03 -17.89
N THR A 218 1.86 1.48 -17.73
CA THR A 218 0.61 2.23 -17.53
C THR A 218 -0.30 1.57 -16.48
N PRO A 219 0.15 1.43 -15.21
CA PRO A 219 -0.62 0.76 -14.15
C PRO A 219 -1.97 1.45 -13.90
N GLU A 220 -2.07 2.75 -14.15
CA GLU A 220 -3.30 3.54 -13.97
C GLU A 220 -4.50 3.02 -14.77
N LYS A 221 -4.29 2.24 -15.85
CA LYS A 221 -5.38 1.60 -16.60
C LYS A 221 -6.15 0.56 -15.78
N ALA A 222 -5.53 0.00 -14.73
CA ALA A 222 -6.17 -0.96 -13.84
C ALA A 222 -6.90 -0.32 -12.66
N LEU A 223 -6.87 1.02 -12.50
CA LEU A 223 -7.60 1.70 -11.42
C LEU A 223 -9.11 1.36 -11.40
N PRO A 224 -9.85 1.32 -12.53
CA PRO A 224 -11.24 0.91 -12.51
C PRO A 224 -11.43 -0.52 -11.99
N ALA A 225 -10.57 -1.47 -12.41
CA ALA A 225 -10.65 -2.84 -11.93
C ALA A 225 -10.32 -2.94 -10.43
N ALA A 226 -9.31 -2.20 -9.97
CA ALA A 226 -8.97 -2.07 -8.56
C ALA A 226 -10.16 -1.55 -7.74
N ASP A 227 -10.84 -0.51 -8.20
CA ASP A 227 -12.00 0.04 -7.49
C ASP A 227 -13.20 -0.91 -7.46
N HIS A 228 -13.43 -1.68 -8.52
CA HIS A 228 -14.48 -2.70 -8.57
C HIS A 228 -14.19 -3.91 -7.67
N LEU A 229 -12.92 -4.23 -7.39
CA LEU A 229 -12.55 -5.35 -6.54
C LEU A 229 -12.71 -5.05 -5.04
N ARG A 230 -12.59 -3.78 -4.64
CA ARG A 230 -12.68 -3.37 -3.23
C ARG A 230 -14.00 -3.85 -2.61
N LEU A 231 -13.90 -4.58 -1.50
CA LEU A 231 -15.04 -5.12 -0.74
C LEU A 231 -15.96 -6.07 -1.53
N LEU A 232 -15.58 -6.51 -2.73
CA LEU A 232 -16.35 -7.46 -3.53
C LEU A 232 -16.44 -8.83 -2.83
N VAL A 233 -15.35 -9.23 -2.17
CA VAL A 233 -15.24 -10.46 -1.37
C VAL A 233 -14.79 -10.06 0.05
N PRO A 234 -15.71 -9.64 0.93
CA PRO A 234 -15.39 -8.91 2.17
C PRO A 234 -14.42 -9.60 3.12
N ASP A 235 -14.48 -10.93 3.24
CA ASP A 235 -13.61 -11.70 4.15
C ASP A 235 -12.43 -12.39 3.45
N ALA A 236 -12.16 -12.08 2.17
CA ALA A 236 -10.93 -12.48 1.49
C ALA A 236 -9.86 -11.39 1.66
N GLY A 237 -8.95 -11.57 2.62
CA GLY A 237 -7.87 -10.61 2.91
C GLY A 237 -7.08 -10.24 1.67
N HIS A 238 -6.67 -11.24 0.89
CA HIS A 238 -5.91 -11.05 -0.35
C HIS A 238 -6.66 -10.16 -1.36
N LEU A 239 -7.90 -10.50 -1.71
CA LEU A 239 -8.65 -9.71 -2.71
C LEU A 239 -8.91 -8.27 -2.27
N ASN A 240 -9.06 -8.01 -0.97
CA ASN A 240 -9.18 -6.65 -0.45
C ASN A 240 -7.86 -5.86 -0.53
N HIS A 241 -6.73 -6.56 -0.45
CA HIS A 241 -5.41 -5.95 -0.55
C HIS A 241 -5.05 -5.62 -2.00
N MET A 242 -5.36 -6.49 -2.96
CA MET A 242 -4.93 -6.39 -4.36
C MET A 242 -5.02 -5.00 -4.99
N PRO A 243 -6.10 -4.20 -4.80
CA PRO A 243 -6.16 -2.83 -5.30
C PRO A 243 -4.96 -1.95 -4.93
N SER A 244 -4.28 -2.23 -3.81
CA SER A 244 -3.14 -1.46 -3.35
C SER A 244 -1.90 -1.56 -4.23
N HIS A 245 -1.77 -2.64 -5.02
CA HIS A 245 -0.70 -2.79 -6.02
C HIS A 245 -0.73 -1.61 -7.01
N ILE A 246 -1.92 -1.30 -7.52
CA ILE A 246 -2.10 -0.15 -8.42
C ILE A 246 -2.06 1.18 -7.67
N ASP A 247 -2.67 1.23 -6.47
CA ASP A 247 -2.74 2.48 -5.69
C ASP A 247 -1.35 3.04 -5.37
N VAL A 248 -0.39 2.21 -4.92
CA VAL A 248 0.95 2.71 -4.55
C VAL A 248 1.73 3.20 -5.76
N LEU A 249 1.58 2.55 -6.91
CA LEU A 249 2.20 2.96 -8.17
C LEU A 249 1.59 4.26 -8.71
N CYS A 250 0.31 4.51 -8.45
CA CYS A 250 -0.39 5.73 -8.84
C CYS A 250 -0.31 6.85 -7.80
N GLY A 251 0.38 6.63 -6.67
CA GLY A 251 0.50 7.64 -5.62
C GLY A 251 -0.75 7.80 -4.75
N HIS A 252 -1.70 6.86 -4.82
CA HIS A 252 -2.92 6.80 -4.03
C HIS A 252 -2.68 6.13 -2.67
N TYR A 253 -1.64 6.56 -1.95
CA TYR A 253 -1.20 5.93 -0.70
C TYR A 253 -2.30 5.87 0.39
N GLU A 254 -3.18 6.87 0.45
CA GLU A 254 -4.30 6.85 1.38
C GLU A 254 -5.29 5.71 1.10
N GLN A 255 -5.53 5.43 -0.18
CA GLN A 255 -6.42 4.36 -0.61
C GLN A 255 -5.78 2.98 -0.38
N ALA A 256 -4.47 2.87 -0.57
CA ALA A 256 -3.70 1.68 -0.20
C ALA A 256 -3.79 1.40 1.31
N ILE A 257 -3.70 2.43 2.16
CA ILE A 257 -3.87 2.27 3.63
C ILE A 257 -5.26 1.74 3.97
N VAL A 258 -6.32 2.26 3.35
CA VAL A 258 -7.70 1.82 3.59
C VAL A 258 -7.87 0.35 3.21
N SER A 259 -7.49 -0.01 1.99
CA SER A 259 -7.69 -1.37 1.45
C SER A 259 -6.95 -2.43 2.25
N ASN A 260 -5.70 -2.13 2.66
CA ASN A 260 -4.96 -3.05 3.51
C ASN A 260 -5.46 -3.07 4.96
N THR A 261 -6.12 -2.00 5.43
CA THR A 261 -6.82 -2.05 6.73
C THR A 261 -8.02 -3.00 6.67
N ASP A 262 -8.74 -3.01 5.55
CA ASP A 262 -9.84 -3.96 5.31
C ASP A 262 -9.33 -5.40 5.13
N ALA A 263 -8.21 -5.58 4.42
CA ALA A 263 -7.52 -6.86 4.31
C ALA A 263 -7.11 -7.42 5.68
N ILE A 264 -6.46 -6.61 6.52
CA ILE A 264 -6.07 -6.99 7.89
C ILE A 264 -7.30 -7.35 8.75
N ARG A 265 -8.44 -6.66 8.56
CA ARG A 265 -9.69 -7.02 9.24
C ARG A 265 -10.17 -8.41 8.80
N ALA A 266 -10.20 -8.69 7.50
CA ALA A 266 -10.57 -9.98 6.96
C ALA A 266 -9.64 -11.10 7.48
N ASP A 267 -8.33 -10.85 7.46
CA ASP A 267 -7.31 -11.78 7.96
C ASP A 267 -7.49 -12.13 9.44
N ARG A 268 -7.90 -11.17 10.28
CA ARG A 268 -8.20 -11.45 11.69
C ARG A 268 -9.38 -12.42 11.84
N THR A 269 -10.38 -12.32 10.98
CA THR A 269 -11.52 -13.25 10.97
C THR A 269 -11.03 -14.65 10.60
N PHE A 270 -10.19 -14.78 9.58
CA PHE A 270 -9.55 -16.05 9.20
C PHE A 270 -8.72 -16.65 10.35
N VAL A 271 -7.79 -15.86 10.91
CA VAL A 271 -6.91 -16.30 12.00
C VAL A 271 -7.68 -16.72 13.25
N SER A 272 -8.80 -16.05 13.55
CA SER A 272 -9.64 -16.42 14.70
C SER A 272 -10.25 -17.82 14.59
N ARG A 273 -10.32 -18.38 13.37
CA ARG A 273 -10.88 -19.71 13.09
C ARG A 273 -9.80 -20.75 12.80
N GLU A 274 -8.87 -20.43 11.90
CA GLU A 274 -7.85 -21.38 11.40
C GLU A 274 -6.51 -21.29 12.14
N GLY A 275 -6.30 -20.26 12.96
CA GLY A 275 -5.03 -19.99 13.61
C GLY A 275 -4.02 -19.27 12.70
N ALA A 276 -2.83 -19.00 13.27
CA ALA A 276 -1.80 -18.18 12.65
C ALA A 276 -0.61 -18.97 12.08
N ILE A 277 -0.52 -20.29 12.31
CA ILE A 277 0.62 -21.11 11.89
C ILE A 277 0.28 -21.84 10.60
N ASN A 278 0.31 -21.11 9.48
CA ASN A 278 0.03 -21.62 8.14
C ASN A 278 0.75 -20.79 7.08
N PHE A 279 0.82 -21.32 5.86
CA PHE A 279 1.44 -20.64 4.71
C PHE A 279 0.74 -19.31 4.37
N TYR A 280 -0.57 -19.21 4.60
CA TYR A 280 -1.34 -17.99 4.36
C TYR A 280 -0.82 -16.78 5.18
N THR A 281 -0.05 -17.01 6.24
CA THR A 281 0.66 -15.96 6.99
C THR A 281 1.55 -15.09 6.12
N LEU A 282 2.15 -15.65 5.06
CA LEU A 282 2.95 -14.86 4.12
C LEU A 282 2.11 -13.78 3.43
N TYR A 283 0.91 -14.14 2.96
CA TYR A 283 -0.04 -13.20 2.38
C TYR A 283 -0.52 -12.15 3.40
N ARG A 284 -0.76 -12.57 4.65
CA ARG A 284 -1.12 -11.63 5.73
C ARG A 284 0.02 -10.64 6.02
N ALA A 285 1.26 -11.11 6.08
CA ALA A 285 2.45 -10.27 6.27
C ALA A 285 2.59 -9.23 5.13
N HIS A 286 2.28 -9.65 3.90
CA HIS A 286 2.28 -8.80 2.72
C HIS A 286 1.22 -7.68 2.79
N ASN A 287 0.01 -7.96 3.32
CA ASN A 287 -1.01 -6.94 3.57
C ASN A 287 -0.52 -5.85 4.56
N TYR A 288 0.17 -6.27 5.62
CA TYR A 288 0.81 -5.32 6.55
C TYR A 288 1.94 -4.54 5.88
N HIS A 289 2.75 -5.19 5.04
CA HIS A 289 3.83 -4.55 4.30
C HIS A 289 3.31 -3.40 3.42
N PHE A 290 2.26 -3.63 2.64
CA PHE A 290 1.60 -2.58 1.85
C PHE A 290 1.07 -1.42 2.69
N ARG A 291 0.41 -1.71 3.83
CA ARG A 291 -0.11 -0.67 4.72
C ARG A 291 1.02 0.17 5.31
N LEU A 292 2.13 -0.46 5.71
CA LEU A 292 3.30 0.20 6.25
C LEU A 292 3.96 1.09 5.18
N TYR A 293 4.19 0.55 3.99
CA TYR A 293 4.76 1.27 2.86
C TYR A 293 3.93 2.51 2.51
N ALA A 294 2.62 2.33 2.31
CA ALA A 294 1.73 3.44 2.01
C ALA A 294 1.69 4.49 3.14
N ALA A 295 1.74 4.07 4.41
CA ALA A 295 1.81 4.99 5.55
C ALA A 295 3.12 5.80 5.60
N MET A 296 4.26 5.21 5.20
CA MET A 296 5.54 5.90 5.07
C MET A 296 5.48 7.01 4.01
N PHE A 297 4.89 6.73 2.85
CA PHE A 297 4.77 7.70 1.75
C PHE A 297 3.70 8.75 1.99
N ALA A 298 2.62 8.40 2.70
CA ALA A 298 1.58 9.34 3.14
C ALA A 298 2.02 10.21 4.35
N GLY A 299 3.16 9.89 4.97
CA GLY A 299 3.67 10.58 6.16
C GLY A 299 2.85 10.34 7.42
N LYS A 300 2.23 9.17 7.56
CA LYS A 300 1.36 8.78 8.68
C LYS A 300 2.07 7.91 9.69
N PHE A 301 2.92 8.53 10.52
CA PHE A 301 3.71 7.82 11.53
C PHE A 301 2.88 6.86 12.41
N GLN A 302 1.74 7.32 12.95
CA GLN A 302 0.96 6.46 13.85
C GLN A 302 0.42 5.21 13.15
N VAL A 303 0.00 5.34 11.88
CA VAL A 303 -0.48 4.19 11.09
C VAL A 303 0.67 3.23 10.80
N ALA A 304 1.84 3.74 10.43
CA ALA A 304 3.04 2.93 10.22
C ALA A 304 3.43 2.17 11.50
N TRP A 305 3.47 2.87 12.63
CA TRP A 305 3.81 2.31 13.94
C TRP A 305 2.83 1.21 14.38
N ASP A 306 1.53 1.48 14.30
CA ASP A 306 0.50 0.50 14.65
C ASP A 306 0.56 -0.74 13.73
N THR A 307 0.95 -0.54 12.46
CA THR A 307 1.09 -1.62 11.48
C THR A 307 2.31 -2.50 11.79
N ILE A 308 3.45 -1.91 12.14
CA ILE A 308 4.66 -2.65 12.53
C ILE A 308 4.37 -3.57 13.73
N ILE A 309 3.74 -3.03 14.78
CA ILE A 309 3.39 -3.82 15.97
C ILE A 309 2.47 -5.00 15.60
N GLN A 310 1.50 -4.77 14.71
CA GLN A 310 0.58 -5.80 14.27
C GLN A 310 1.25 -6.86 13.38
N LEU A 311 2.17 -6.45 12.50
CA LEU A 311 2.95 -7.34 11.66
C LEU A 311 3.80 -8.29 12.52
N GLU A 312 4.57 -7.75 13.46
CA GLU A 312 5.41 -8.54 14.36
C GLU A 312 4.57 -9.50 15.21
N ALA A 313 3.45 -9.03 15.76
CA ALA A 313 2.54 -9.90 16.50
C ALA A 313 1.88 -11.00 15.64
N SER A 314 1.85 -10.83 14.31
CA SER A 314 1.27 -11.82 13.38
C SER A 314 2.24 -12.92 12.97
N ILE A 315 3.54 -12.75 13.27
CA ILE A 315 4.62 -13.68 12.95
C ILE A 315 5.28 -14.12 14.28
N PRO A 316 4.67 -15.05 15.03
CA PRO A 316 5.25 -15.55 16.27
C PRO A 316 6.51 -16.37 16.01
N GLU A 317 7.40 -16.44 16.99
CA GLU A 317 8.64 -17.21 16.88
C GLU A 317 8.42 -18.69 16.54
N ASP A 318 7.39 -19.32 17.14
CA ASP A 318 7.03 -20.71 16.85
C ASP A 318 6.77 -20.95 15.37
N LEU A 319 6.25 -19.95 14.65
CA LEU A 319 6.08 -20.01 13.21
C LEU A 319 7.43 -19.98 12.49
N LEU A 320 8.35 -19.10 12.89
CA LEU A 320 9.68 -19.02 12.29
C LEU A 320 10.50 -20.29 12.52
N ARG A 321 10.26 -21.00 13.63
CA ARG A 321 10.94 -22.28 13.95
C ARG A 321 10.41 -23.48 13.15
N VAL A 322 9.39 -23.31 12.32
CA VAL A 322 8.95 -24.38 11.39
C VAL A 322 9.99 -24.55 10.28
N GLU A 323 10.58 -25.74 10.19
CA GLU A 323 11.63 -26.08 9.22
C GLU A 323 11.09 -26.56 7.87
N LEU A 324 9.87 -27.12 7.85
CA LEU A 324 9.23 -27.71 6.67
C LEU A 324 7.77 -27.27 6.56
N PRO A 325 7.44 -26.31 5.67
CA PRO A 325 8.38 -25.51 4.89
C PRO A 325 9.22 -24.56 5.77
N PRO A 326 10.39 -24.07 5.31
CA PRO A 326 11.30 -23.24 6.12
C PRO A 326 10.75 -21.82 6.30
N MET A 327 9.85 -21.65 7.27
CA MET A 327 9.07 -20.41 7.42
C MET A 327 9.93 -19.19 7.78
N ALA A 328 11.03 -19.38 8.50
CA ALA A 328 11.99 -18.29 8.75
C ALA A 328 12.54 -17.67 7.46
N ASP A 329 12.76 -18.49 6.43
CA ASP A 329 13.33 -18.03 5.17
C ASP A 329 12.39 -17.09 4.42
N TRP A 330 11.08 -17.19 4.63
CA TRP A 330 10.07 -16.37 3.94
C TRP A 330 9.53 -15.21 4.79
N LEU A 331 9.54 -15.34 6.12
CA LEU A 331 8.83 -14.41 7.01
C LEU A 331 9.75 -13.52 7.85
N GLU A 332 10.96 -13.96 8.18
CA GLU A 332 11.79 -13.20 9.13
C GLU A 332 12.24 -11.84 8.57
N GLY A 333 12.42 -11.72 7.25
CA GLY A 333 12.73 -10.46 6.59
C GLY A 333 11.68 -9.35 6.82
N PHE A 334 10.41 -9.71 7.03
CA PHE A 334 9.34 -8.74 7.34
C PHE A 334 9.52 -8.07 8.71
N LEU A 335 10.14 -8.76 9.67
CA LEU A 335 10.38 -8.22 11.02
C LEU A 335 11.43 -7.10 11.02
N ALA A 336 12.33 -7.08 10.03
CA ALA A 336 13.30 -6.01 9.83
C ALA A 336 12.65 -4.67 9.44
N MET A 337 11.39 -4.66 8.97
CA MET A 337 10.70 -3.45 8.48
C MET A 337 10.48 -2.38 9.55
N ARG A 338 10.54 -2.74 10.84
CA ARG A 338 10.53 -1.76 11.94
C ARG A 338 11.60 -0.68 11.73
N VAL A 339 12.80 -1.10 11.33
CA VAL A 339 13.92 -0.18 11.14
C VAL A 339 13.63 0.79 10.00
N HIS A 340 13.10 0.30 8.87
CA HIS A 340 12.67 1.16 7.76
C HIS A 340 11.68 2.23 8.20
N GLY A 341 10.65 1.83 8.95
CA GLY A 341 9.66 2.76 9.49
C GLY A 341 10.29 3.82 10.39
N LEU A 342 11.13 3.42 11.34
CA LEU A 342 11.77 4.36 12.28
C LEU A 342 12.75 5.32 11.57
N VAL A 343 13.58 4.81 10.66
CA VAL A 343 14.52 5.62 9.86
C VAL A 343 13.76 6.65 9.04
N ARG A 344 12.68 6.23 8.36
CA ARG A 344 11.85 7.14 7.53
C ARG A 344 11.30 8.31 8.31
N PHE A 345 10.88 8.09 9.55
CA PHE A 345 10.32 9.13 10.41
C PHE A 345 11.35 9.81 11.33
N GLY A 346 12.64 9.55 11.14
CA GLY A 346 13.73 10.17 11.91
C GLY A 346 13.68 9.86 13.41
N ARG A 347 13.20 8.66 13.76
CA ARG A 347 13.01 8.17 15.14
C ARG A 347 14.29 7.56 15.69
N TRP A 348 15.35 8.37 15.70
CA TRP A 348 16.71 7.92 15.97
C TRP A 348 16.87 7.36 17.38
N GLN A 349 16.33 8.04 18.39
CA GLN A 349 16.40 7.56 19.77
C GLN A 349 15.67 6.23 19.93
N GLU A 350 14.49 6.10 19.32
CA GLU A 350 13.76 4.82 19.38
C GLU A 350 14.52 3.67 18.74
N ILE A 351 15.33 3.91 17.71
CA ILE A 351 16.22 2.89 17.11
C ILE A 351 17.35 2.52 18.07
N LEU A 352 17.98 3.52 18.70
CA LEU A 352 19.04 3.29 19.67
C LEU A 352 18.56 2.51 20.89
N ASP A 353 17.30 2.70 21.28
CA ASP A 353 16.65 2.01 22.39
C ASP A 353 16.19 0.58 22.04
N LEU A 354 16.26 0.14 20.77
CA LEU A 354 15.90 -1.23 20.40
C LEU A 354 16.93 -2.24 20.91
N ASP A 355 16.45 -3.28 21.58
CA ASP A 355 17.26 -4.44 21.92
C ASP A 355 17.49 -5.34 20.69
N LEU A 356 18.63 -6.02 20.66
CA LEU A 356 18.87 -7.08 19.70
C LEU A 356 18.07 -8.33 20.10
N PRO A 357 17.60 -9.14 19.13
CA PRO A 357 16.97 -10.43 19.41
C PRO A 357 17.91 -11.35 20.19
N GLU A 358 17.37 -12.18 21.09
CA GLU A 358 18.15 -13.18 21.82
C GLU A 358 18.72 -14.25 20.86
N ASP A 359 17.90 -14.75 19.94
CA ASP A 359 18.30 -15.72 18.91
C ASP A 359 18.66 -15.02 17.59
N GLN A 360 19.86 -14.42 17.55
CA GLN A 360 20.33 -13.69 16.36
C GLN A 360 20.56 -14.59 15.13
N LYS A 361 20.59 -15.92 15.30
CA LYS A 361 20.66 -16.85 14.16
C LYS A 361 19.30 -16.99 13.49
N LEU A 362 18.24 -17.11 14.29
CA LEU A 362 16.87 -17.13 13.77
C LEU A 362 16.52 -15.77 13.14
N TYR A 363 16.76 -14.69 13.87
CA TYR A 363 16.46 -13.30 13.49
C TYR A 363 17.65 -12.61 12.80
N CYS A 364 18.31 -13.32 11.88
CA CYS A 364 19.57 -12.86 11.27
C CYS A 364 19.41 -11.58 10.43
N ALA A 365 18.37 -11.48 9.59
CA ALA A 365 18.15 -10.29 8.77
C ALA A 365 17.74 -9.09 9.62
N THR A 366 16.90 -9.32 10.63
CA THR A 366 16.49 -8.32 11.63
C THR A 366 17.69 -7.80 12.41
N THR A 367 18.58 -8.68 12.85
CA THR A 367 19.81 -8.31 13.59
C THR A 367 20.70 -7.42 12.73
N ALA A 368 20.95 -7.81 11.47
CA ALA A 368 21.71 -6.98 10.54
C ALA A 368 21.05 -5.62 10.34
N MET A 369 19.73 -5.58 10.13
CA MET A 369 19.02 -4.32 9.92
C MET A 369 19.01 -3.42 11.16
N LEU A 370 18.99 -3.98 12.37
CA LEU A 370 19.12 -3.21 13.62
C LEU A 370 20.49 -2.54 13.73
N HIS A 371 21.58 -3.24 13.40
CA HIS A 371 22.92 -2.64 13.36
C HIS A 371 23.00 -1.53 12.30
N TYR A 372 22.42 -1.73 11.12
CA TYR A 372 22.29 -0.66 10.12
C TYR A 372 21.56 0.56 10.69
N GLY A 373 20.39 0.36 11.30
CA GLY A 373 19.57 1.43 11.84
C GLY A 373 20.30 2.20 12.94
N LYS A 374 20.94 1.49 13.87
CA LYS A 374 21.73 2.07 14.96
C LYS A 374 22.95 2.83 14.41
N GLY A 375 23.64 2.30 13.42
CA GLY A 375 24.76 2.97 12.76
C GLY A 375 24.35 4.29 12.10
N VAL A 376 23.24 4.30 11.36
CA VAL A 376 22.68 5.54 10.80
C VAL A 376 22.25 6.51 11.91
N ALA A 377 21.58 6.02 12.95
CA ALA A 377 21.13 6.85 14.06
C ALA A 377 22.31 7.53 14.79
N TYR A 378 23.36 6.77 15.14
CA TYR A 378 24.59 7.31 15.75
C TYR A 378 25.28 8.33 14.85
N ALA A 379 25.40 8.04 13.54
CA ALA A 379 25.99 8.98 12.59
C ALA A 379 25.21 10.30 12.58
N VAL A 380 23.88 10.24 12.46
CA VAL A 380 23.00 11.43 12.39
C VAL A 380 23.08 12.29 13.65
N ILE A 381 23.21 11.69 14.84
CA ILE A 381 23.37 12.45 16.10
C ILE A 381 24.80 12.93 16.36
N GLY A 382 25.76 12.58 15.49
CA GLY A 382 27.15 13.01 15.56
C GLY A 382 28.09 12.10 16.38
N ASP A 383 27.62 10.92 16.79
CA ASP A 383 28.44 9.93 17.50
C ASP A 383 29.12 8.98 16.50
N ILE A 384 30.19 9.49 15.88
CA ILE A 384 30.90 8.78 14.81
C ILE A 384 31.57 7.51 15.32
N GLU A 385 32.07 7.51 16.55
CA GLU A 385 32.76 6.34 17.12
C GLU A 385 31.81 5.14 17.24
N ASN A 386 30.60 5.36 17.77
CA ASN A 386 29.62 4.28 17.87
C ASN A 386 29.01 3.92 16.51
N ALA A 387 28.90 4.88 15.58
CA ALA A 387 28.49 4.59 14.21
C ALA A 387 29.49 3.67 13.47
N ASP A 388 30.81 3.90 13.62
CA ASP A 388 31.86 3.03 13.07
C ASP A 388 31.80 1.62 13.69
N LYS A 389 31.53 1.50 15.01
CA LYS A 389 31.34 0.20 15.67
C LYS A 389 30.13 -0.54 15.10
N GLU A 390 29.00 0.13 14.95
CA GLU A 390 27.78 -0.46 14.38
C GLU A 390 27.98 -0.86 12.91
N GLN A 391 28.78 -0.13 12.12
CA GLN A 391 29.13 -0.53 10.76
C GLN A 391 29.90 -1.86 10.72
N VAL A 392 30.86 -2.06 11.63
CA VAL A 392 31.60 -3.34 11.73
C VAL A 392 30.68 -4.47 12.19
N LEU A 393 29.78 -4.21 13.16
CA LEU A 393 28.81 -5.20 13.64
C LEU A 393 27.80 -5.56 12.54
N PHE A 394 27.33 -4.57 11.78
CA PHE A 394 26.49 -4.76 10.60
C PHE A 394 27.14 -5.72 9.60
N SER A 395 28.38 -5.48 9.19
CA SER A 395 29.08 -6.35 8.23
C SER A 395 29.16 -7.80 8.71
N ARG A 396 29.44 -8.03 10.00
CA ARG A 396 29.46 -9.37 10.60
C ARG A 396 28.06 -10.02 10.64
N ALA A 397 27.03 -9.23 10.92
CA ALA A 397 25.65 -9.72 10.93
C ALA A 397 25.16 -10.08 9.51
N VAL A 398 25.64 -9.41 8.46
CA VAL A 398 25.32 -9.76 7.08
C VAL A 398 25.90 -11.13 6.69
N GLU A 399 27.10 -11.47 7.18
CA GLU A 399 27.76 -12.75 6.85
C GLU A 399 26.96 -13.98 7.29
N ILE A 400 26.18 -13.87 8.38
CA ILE A 400 25.38 -14.97 8.93
C ILE A 400 24.01 -15.15 8.24
N VAL A 401 23.51 -14.17 7.49
CA VAL A 401 22.22 -14.26 6.81
C VAL A 401 22.31 -15.29 5.68
N PRO A 402 21.51 -16.36 5.63
CA PRO A 402 21.62 -17.35 4.56
C PRO A 402 21.10 -16.80 3.21
N HIS A 403 21.59 -17.35 2.10
CA HIS A 403 21.12 -16.98 0.75
C HIS A 403 19.65 -17.32 0.50
N SER A 404 19.09 -18.26 1.28
CA SER A 404 17.67 -18.64 1.22
C SER A 404 16.75 -17.63 1.90
N ARG A 405 17.28 -16.72 2.73
CA ARG A 405 16.48 -15.71 3.42
C ARG A 405 16.00 -14.66 2.43
N VAL A 406 14.70 -14.52 2.29
CA VAL A 406 14.05 -13.60 1.35
C VAL A 406 13.11 -12.63 2.07
N VAL A 407 12.90 -11.49 1.43
CA VAL A 407 11.71 -10.67 1.61
C VAL A 407 11.00 -10.68 0.27
N PHE A 408 9.97 -11.52 0.19
CA PHE A 408 9.22 -11.77 -1.03
C PHE A 408 10.14 -12.18 -2.21
N ASN A 409 10.21 -11.40 -3.29
CA ASN A 409 11.00 -11.74 -4.49
C ASN A 409 12.50 -11.46 -4.34
N ASN A 410 12.90 -10.71 -3.32
CA ASN A 410 14.28 -10.27 -3.11
C ASN A 410 14.97 -11.09 -2.02
N THR A 411 16.27 -11.39 -2.20
CA THR A 411 17.05 -11.93 -1.09
C THR A 411 17.31 -10.85 -0.05
N CYS A 412 17.28 -11.23 1.23
CA CYS A 412 17.65 -10.30 2.31
C CYS A 412 19.10 -9.82 2.14
N ARG A 413 19.99 -10.62 1.56
CA ARG A 413 21.37 -10.21 1.26
C ARG A 413 21.44 -9.06 0.26
N ASP A 414 20.65 -9.09 -0.80
CA ASP A 414 20.63 -8.00 -1.80
C ASP A 414 20.07 -6.71 -1.19
N VAL A 415 19.03 -6.82 -0.37
CA VAL A 415 18.49 -5.67 0.40
C VAL A 415 19.53 -5.12 1.37
N LEU A 416 20.28 -5.98 2.08
CA LEU A 416 21.33 -5.55 3.01
C LEU A 416 22.55 -4.93 2.30
N GLN A 417 22.82 -5.27 1.04
CA GLN A 417 23.83 -4.54 0.26
C GLN A 417 23.42 -3.08 0.01
N ILE A 418 22.13 -2.77 -0.07
CA ILE A 418 21.67 -1.37 -0.14
C ILE A 418 21.89 -0.70 1.23
N ALA A 419 21.56 -1.40 2.32
CA ALA A 419 21.78 -0.94 3.68
C ALA A 419 23.27 -0.61 3.94
N GLU A 420 24.18 -1.47 3.49
CA GLU A 420 25.64 -1.27 3.57
C GLU A 420 26.07 0.06 2.94
N ALA A 421 25.66 0.27 1.68
CA ALA A 421 26.01 1.47 0.92
C ALA A 421 25.36 2.72 1.51
N MET A 422 24.13 2.60 2.02
CA MET A 422 23.44 3.68 2.73
C MET A 422 24.15 4.07 4.02
N LEU A 423 24.55 3.09 4.84
CA LEU A 423 25.26 3.33 6.10
C LEU A 423 26.62 3.96 5.85
N ALA A 424 27.39 3.45 4.88
CA ALA A 424 28.67 4.04 4.50
C ALA A 424 28.51 5.49 4.01
N GLY A 425 27.51 5.74 3.15
CA GLY A 425 27.21 7.08 2.65
C GLY A 425 26.84 8.07 3.76
N GLU A 426 25.92 7.71 4.65
CA GLU A 426 25.52 8.57 5.77
C GLU A 426 26.69 8.83 6.72
N LEU A 427 27.48 7.81 7.05
CA LEU A 427 28.61 7.91 7.97
C LEU A 427 29.74 8.79 7.42
N GLU A 428 30.17 8.55 6.19
CA GLU A 428 31.21 9.36 5.54
C GLU A 428 30.78 10.82 5.36
N TYR A 429 29.48 11.05 5.13
CA TYR A 429 28.95 12.41 5.09
C TYR A 429 29.14 13.13 6.44
N ARG A 430 28.88 12.44 7.57
CA ARG A 430 29.05 13.03 8.91
C ARG A 430 30.50 13.16 9.34
N LYS A 431 31.41 12.38 8.73
CA LYS A 431 32.87 12.58 8.84
C LYS A 431 33.40 13.77 8.02
N GLY A 432 32.57 14.34 7.14
CA GLY A 432 32.96 15.44 6.24
C GLY A 432 33.59 14.97 4.91
N ASN A 433 33.57 13.68 4.63
CA ASN A 433 34.11 13.08 3.41
C ASN A 433 33.06 13.06 2.30
N PHE A 434 32.60 14.24 1.87
CA PHE A 434 31.39 14.40 1.06
C PHE A 434 31.42 13.67 -0.29
N ASP A 435 32.53 13.69 -1.01
CA ASP A 435 32.61 13.02 -2.33
C ASP A 435 32.45 11.50 -2.19
N ILE A 436 33.16 10.91 -1.21
CA ILE A 436 33.08 9.48 -0.87
C ILE A 436 31.65 9.13 -0.43
N ALA A 437 31.03 9.97 0.39
CA ALA A 437 29.66 9.79 0.84
C ALA A 437 28.68 9.72 -0.34
N PHE A 438 28.80 10.65 -1.29
CA PHE A 438 27.94 10.68 -2.46
C PHE A 438 28.18 9.50 -3.42
N ASP A 439 29.41 8.97 -3.51
CA ASP A 439 29.70 7.74 -4.26
C ASP A 439 28.99 6.52 -3.66
N HIS A 440 29.02 6.37 -2.33
CA HIS A 440 28.29 5.32 -1.64
C HIS A 440 26.77 5.44 -1.81
N LEU A 441 26.21 6.65 -1.72
CA LEU A 441 24.78 6.87 -1.93
C LEU A 441 24.35 6.59 -3.38
N ARG A 442 25.18 6.94 -4.39
CA ARG A 442 24.95 6.52 -5.79
C ARG A 442 24.99 4.99 -5.95
N THR A 443 25.87 4.32 -5.22
CA THR A 443 25.93 2.86 -5.18
C THR A 443 24.65 2.27 -4.60
N ALA A 444 24.14 2.85 -3.51
CA ALA A 444 22.88 2.45 -2.90
C ALA A 444 21.70 2.61 -3.88
N ILE A 445 21.64 3.75 -4.60
CA ILE A 445 20.64 3.98 -5.66
C ILE A 445 20.74 2.90 -6.75
N SER A 446 21.95 2.64 -7.27
CA SER A 446 22.15 1.64 -8.33
C SER A 446 21.76 0.23 -7.88
N ARG A 447 22.06 -0.15 -6.64
CA ARG A 447 21.69 -1.46 -6.06
C ARG A 447 20.17 -1.56 -5.90
N SER A 448 19.52 -0.51 -5.38
CA SER A 448 18.07 -0.44 -5.23
C SER A 448 17.33 -0.54 -6.56
N ASP A 449 17.76 0.22 -7.58
CA ASP A 449 17.14 0.23 -8.92
C ASP A 449 17.43 -1.04 -9.73
N SER A 450 18.27 -1.94 -9.21
CA SER A 450 18.63 -3.22 -9.84
C SER A 450 18.01 -4.43 -9.14
N LEU A 451 17.27 -4.22 -8.05
CA LEU A 451 16.52 -5.29 -7.42
C LEU A 451 15.50 -5.90 -8.41
N PRO A 452 15.29 -7.23 -8.36
CA PRO A 452 14.10 -7.85 -8.94
C PRO A 452 12.82 -7.13 -8.53
N TYR A 453 11.86 -7.04 -9.45
CA TYR A 453 10.58 -6.40 -9.18
C TYR A 453 9.88 -7.08 -8.00
N ASP A 454 9.39 -6.25 -7.10
CA ASP A 454 8.73 -6.62 -5.86
C ASP A 454 7.83 -5.47 -5.44
N GLU A 455 6.74 -5.78 -4.75
CA GLU A 455 5.79 -4.77 -4.33
C GLU A 455 5.14 -5.06 -2.96
N PRO A 456 5.18 -4.07 -2.06
CA PRO A 456 6.13 -2.97 -2.07
C PRO A 456 7.58 -3.50 -2.06
N TRP A 457 8.53 -2.68 -2.48
CA TRP A 457 9.94 -3.04 -2.49
C TRP A 457 10.43 -3.46 -1.09
N GLY A 458 11.15 -4.59 -1.00
CA GLY A 458 11.80 -5.03 0.24
C GLY A 458 12.71 -3.96 0.87
N TRP A 459 13.36 -3.11 0.04
CA TRP A 459 13.97 -1.86 0.49
C TRP A 459 12.96 -0.71 0.39
N MET A 460 12.24 -0.44 1.50
CA MET A 460 11.02 0.37 1.47
C MET A 460 11.21 1.89 1.27
N GLN A 461 12.43 2.42 1.41
CA GLN A 461 12.70 3.86 1.27
C GLN A 461 13.73 4.10 0.16
N PRO A 462 13.34 4.68 -0.99
CA PRO A 462 14.28 4.98 -2.06
C PRO A 462 15.55 5.70 -1.56
N PRO A 463 16.76 5.18 -1.80
CA PRO A 463 18.03 5.83 -1.42
C PRO A 463 18.16 7.27 -1.96
N ARG A 464 17.51 7.53 -3.11
CA ARG A 464 17.38 8.84 -3.75
C ARG A 464 16.87 9.92 -2.80
N HIS A 465 16.01 9.59 -1.84
CA HIS A 465 15.52 10.55 -0.85
C HIS A 465 16.63 11.07 0.07
N ALA A 466 17.48 10.18 0.58
CA ALA A 466 18.61 10.58 1.43
C ALA A 466 19.65 11.34 0.61
N TYR A 467 19.97 10.84 -0.59
CA TYR A 467 20.88 11.51 -1.53
C TYR A 467 20.44 12.94 -1.85
N GLY A 468 19.19 13.14 -2.26
CA GLY A 468 18.63 14.47 -2.55
C GLY A 468 18.65 15.39 -1.33
N ALA A 469 18.39 14.87 -0.14
CA ALA A 469 18.43 15.67 1.08
C ALA A 469 19.85 16.14 1.43
N LEU A 470 20.84 15.26 1.30
CA LEU A 470 22.25 15.57 1.58
C LEU A 470 22.86 16.49 0.52
N LEU A 471 22.39 16.44 -0.73
CA LEU A 471 22.71 17.41 -1.77
C LEU A 471 22.22 18.83 -1.39
N LEU A 472 20.98 18.95 -0.90
CA LEU A 472 20.44 20.24 -0.46
C LEU A 472 21.23 20.83 0.71
N GLU A 473 21.76 20.00 1.61
CA GLU A 473 22.63 20.46 2.70
C GLU A 473 23.97 21.03 2.20
N GLN A 474 24.41 20.64 0.99
CA GLN A 474 25.61 21.18 0.32
C GLN A 474 25.26 22.27 -0.71
N ASP A 475 24.04 22.81 -0.69
CA ASP A 475 23.56 23.84 -1.64
C ASP A 475 23.56 23.38 -3.12
N ARG A 476 23.55 22.06 -3.37
CA ARG A 476 23.48 21.44 -4.71
C ARG A 476 22.03 21.29 -5.17
N VAL A 477 21.33 22.43 -5.29
CA VAL A 477 19.87 22.49 -5.46
C VAL A 477 19.39 21.84 -6.75
N GLU A 478 20.06 22.11 -7.87
CA GLU A 478 19.68 21.61 -9.20
C GLU A 478 19.79 20.08 -9.29
N GLU A 479 20.84 19.51 -8.70
CA GLU A 479 21.03 18.06 -8.65
C GLU A 479 19.99 17.40 -7.74
N ALA A 480 19.67 18.01 -6.60
CA ALA A 480 18.62 17.51 -5.73
C ALA A 480 17.25 17.55 -6.42
N ALA A 481 16.94 18.65 -7.11
CA ALA A 481 15.70 18.81 -7.86
C ALA A 481 15.55 17.75 -8.96
N ALA A 482 16.62 17.47 -9.71
CA ALA A 482 16.62 16.42 -10.73
C ALA A 482 16.33 15.03 -10.13
N ILE A 483 16.95 14.70 -8.99
CA ILE A 483 16.74 13.40 -8.32
C ILE A 483 15.30 13.25 -7.82
N TYR A 484 14.71 14.32 -7.28
CA TYR A 484 13.32 14.30 -6.83
C TYR A 484 12.32 14.31 -7.98
N ALA A 485 12.62 15.01 -9.09
CA ALA A 485 11.80 14.97 -10.29
C ALA A 485 11.75 13.55 -10.89
N ALA A 486 12.89 12.87 -10.93
CA ALA A 486 13.00 11.46 -11.32
C ALA A 486 12.17 10.55 -10.42
N ASP A 487 12.33 10.66 -9.10
CA ASP A 487 11.57 9.87 -8.10
C ASP A 487 10.06 10.09 -8.24
N LEU A 488 9.61 11.32 -8.43
CA LEU A 488 8.19 11.64 -8.58
C LEU A 488 7.62 11.29 -9.98
N GLY A 489 8.46 10.82 -10.91
CA GLY A 489 8.07 10.47 -12.27
C GLY A 489 7.79 11.67 -13.19
N LEU A 490 8.37 12.83 -12.89
CA LEU A 490 8.10 14.08 -13.63
C LEU A 490 8.93 14.25 -14.91
N ASP A 491 10.04 13.51 -15.05
CA ASP A 491 10.95 13.61 -16.19
C ASP A 491 11.13 12.31 -16.99
N GLY A 492 10.48 11.22 -16.57
CA GLY A 492 10.51 9.92 -17.25
C GLY A 492 11.86 9.19 -17.21
N THR A 493 12.81 9.64 -16.37
CA THR A 493 14.15 9.02 -16.27
C THR A 493 14.13 7.66 -15.59
N LEU A 494 13.18 7.44 -14.68
CA LEU A 494 13.00 6.18 -13.99
C LEU A 494 11.93 5.30 -14.66
N PRO A 495 12.14 3.96 -14.68
CA PRO A 495 11.08 2.97 -14.87
C PRO A 495 9.80 3.31 -14.10
N ARG A 496 8.63 3.04 -14.69
CA ARG A 496 7.33 3.39 -14.09
C ARG A 496 7.14 2.79 -12.68
N ALA A 497 7.66 1.58 -12.46
CA ALA A 497 7.65 0.86 -11.18
C ALA A 497 8.53 1.49 -10.08
N LEU A 498 9.50 2.33 -10.46
CA LEU A 498 10.43 3.02 -9.55
C LEU A 498 10.02 4.47 -9.30
N GLN A 499 8.86 4.90 -9.83
CA GLN A 499 8.31 6.23 -9.63
C GLN A 499 7.31 6.25 -8.47
N HIS A 500 7.31 7.34 -7.71
CA HIS A 500 6.52 7.57 -6.51
C HIS A 500 5.69 8.85 -6.63
N PRO A 501 4.74 8.92 -7.59
CA PRO A 501 3.90 10.10 -7.75
C PRO A 501 3.15 10.43 -6.45
N ASN A 502 2.89 11.71 -6.21
CA ASN A 502 2.18 12.19 -5.03
C ASN A 502 2.82 11.83 -3.66
N ASN A 503 4.08 11.40 -3.63
CA ASN A 503 4.80 11.14 -2.38
C ASN A 503 5.01 12.44 -1.60
N ARG A 504 4.27 12.58 -0.48
CA ARG A 504 4.27 13.80 0.33
C ARG A 504 5.54 14.01 1.13
N GLN A 505 6.40 12.99 1.20
CA GLN A 505 7.61 13.02 2.00
C GLN A 505 8.90 13.12 1.19
N THR A 506 8.83 13.15 -0.15
CA THR A 506 10.00 13.34 -1.03
C THR A 506 10.79 14.61 -0.68
N VAL A 507 10.11 15.69 -0.24
CA VAL A 507 10.73 17.01 0.05
C VAL A 507 10.74 17.33 1.56
N CYS A 508 10.33 16.41 2.44
CA CYS A 508 10.19 16.66 3.88
C CYS A 508 11.28 15.95 4.71
N THR A 509 12.55 16.27 4.47
CA THR A 509 13.58 16.01 5.49
C THR A 509 13.62 17.15 6.52
N PRO A 510 14.06 16.90 7.77
CA PRO A 510 13.95 17.87 8.88
C PRO A 510 14.59 19.24 8.61
N ARG A 511 15.53 19.34 7.65
CA ARG A 511 16.15 20.60 7.22
C ARG A 511 15.47 21.25 6.00
N ALA A 512 14.81 20.46 5.14
CA ALA A 512 13.97 20.97 4.06
C ALA A 512 12.73 21.70 4.58
N ALA A 513 12.26 21.37 5.79
CA ALA A 513 11.22 22.13 6.48
C ALA A 513 11.63 23.60 6.76
N ASN A 514 12.92 23.89 6.96
CA ASN A 514 13.43 25.26 7.15
C ASN A 514 13.67 26.00 5.82
N LEU A 515 13.93 25.29 4.72
CA LEU A 515 14.06 25.86 3.36
C LEU A 515 12.70 26.10 2.69
N SER A 516 11.68 25.26 2.99
CA SER A 516 10.29 25.45 2.54
C SER A 516 9.63 26.73 3.07
N ALA A 517 10.21 27.35 4.11
CA ALA A 517 9.77 28.66 4.60
C ALA A 517 10.31 29.83 3.76
N ASN A 518 11.28 29.60 2.87
CA ASN A 518 11.94 30.65 2.08
C ASN A 518 11.90 30.44 0.55
N PHE A 519 11.48 29.28 0.04
CA PHE A 519 11.28 29.05 -1.39
C PHE A 519 9.99 28.23 -1.65
N ASP A 520 9.04 28.85 -2.37
CA ASP A 520 7.86 28.20 -2.96
C ASP A 520 8.31 27.31 -4.15
N ILE A 521 8.84 26.12 -3.86
CA ILE A 521 9.27 25.15 -4.89
C ILE A 521 8.07 24.42 -5.52
N GLU A 522 6.88 24.45 -4.89
CA GLU A 522 5.66 23.83 -5.45
C GLU A 522 5.09 24.55 -6.69
N SER A 523 5.49 25.79 -7.00
CA SER A 523 4.88 26.57 -8.08
C SER A 523 5.63 26.58 -9.41
N GLU A 524 6.85 26.03 -9.51
CA GLU A 524 7.67 26.14 -10.73
C GLU A 524 7.80 24.87 -11.58
N ILE A 525 7.19 23.74 -11.17
CA ILE A 525 7.36 22.45 -11.89
C ILE A 525 6.15 22.09 -12.78
N VAL A 526 5.07 22.88 -12.78
CA VAL A 526 3.87 22.58 -13.59
C VAL A 526 3.51 23.73 -14.53
N THR A 527 4.17 23.79 -15.68
CA THR A 527 3.59 24.34 -16.92
C THR A 527 4.23 23.69 -18.15
N PRO A 528 3.45 23.27 -19.16
CA PRO A 528 4.00 22.75 -20.41
C PRO A 528 4.61 23.89 -21.25
N ILE A 529 5.69 23.55 -21.95
CA ILE A 529 6.42 24.44 -22.86
C ILE A 529 5.49 24.90 -23.99
N SER A 530 5.17 26.19 -24.03
CA SER A 530 4.74 26.88 -25.24
C SER A 530 5.61 28.11 -25.47
N HIS A 531 6.18 28.20 -26.66
CA HIS A 531 7.06 29.27 -27.13
C HIS A 531 6.47 30.69 -27.01
N ASP A 532 7.39 31.64 -26.85
CA ASP A 532 7.28 33.10 -27.02
C ASP A 532 6.45 33.91 -26.01
N ALA A 533 7.16 34.56 -25.08
CA ALA A 533 7.06 36.01 -24.85
C ALA A 533 8.13 36.49 -23.84
N GLN A 534 8.96 37.44 -24.25
CA GLN A 534 9.83 38.23 -23.38
C GLN A 534 9.05 38.82 -22.19
N ARG A 535 9.43 38.51 -20.95
CA ARG A 535 9.01 39.29 -19.77
C ARG A 535 10.10 39.47 -18.73
N ALA A 536 10.12 40.69 -18.21
CA ALA A 536 11.11 41.29 -17.33
C ALA A 536 11.23 40.65 -15.95
N ARG A 537 12.41 40.81 -15.33
CA ARG A 537 12.75 40.38 -13.95
C ARG A 537 11.76 40.95 -12.91
N PRO A 538 11.31 40.19 -11.90
CA PRO A 538 10.42 40.70 -10.86
C PRO A 538 11.19 41.47 -9.76
N ASN A 539 10.60 42.58 -9.33
CA ASN A 539 11.06 43.46 -8.26
C ASN A 539 10.92 42.82 -6.86
N LYS A 540 11.86 43.14 -5.95
CA LYS A 540 11.96 42.72 -4.53
C LYS A 540 10.86 43.30 -3.61
N THR A 541 9.58 43.16 -3.91
CA THR A 541 8.48 43.62 -3.04
C THR A 541 7.27 42.69 -3.04
N ASP A 542 7.38 41.51 -2.43
CA ASP A 542 6.21 40.62 -2.20
C ASP A 542 6.08 40.25 -0.70
N LYS A 543 6.26 41.23 0.20
CA LYS A 543 5.98 41.04 1.64
C LYS A 543 4.53 41.41 1.95
N MET A 544 3.68 40.40 2.21
CA MET A 544 2.32 40.59 2.70
C MET A 544 2.27 41.38 4.01
N ALA A 545 1.26 42.23 4.20
CA ALA A 545 1.14 43.04 5.40
C ALA A 545 0.88 42.15 6.64
N LEU A 546 1.81 42.19 7.61
CA LEU A 546 1.63 41.55 8.92
C LEU A 546 0.58 42.32 9.75
N ALA A 547 -0.20 41.59 10.55
CA ALA A 547 -1.18 42.20 11.45
C ALA A 547 -0.52 43.16 12.44
N LYS A 548 -1.25 44.20 12.86
CA LYS A 548 -0.85 45.00 14.03
C LYS A 548 -0.84 44.11 15.27
N LYS A 549 0.34 43.99 15.92
CA LYS A 549 0.64 43.32 17.21
C LYS A 549 -0.26 42.13 17.54
N HIS A 550 0.25 40.92 17.34
CA HIS A 550 -0.43 39.68 17.73
C HIS A 550 -0.80 39.72 19.23
N VAL A 551 -2.09 39.68 19.53
CA VAL A 551 -2.61 39.55 20.89
C VAL A 551 -3.10 38.11 21.05
N PRO A 552 -2.55 37.31 21.98
CA PRO A 552 -3.02 35.96 22.23
C PRO A 552 -4.53 35.93 22.47
N ILE A 553 -5.25 35.03 21.79
CA ILE A 553 -6.71 34.92 21.93
C ILE A 553 -7.04 34.31 23.29
N VAL A 554 -7.24 35.18 24.28
CA VAL A 554 -7.63 34.75 25.63
C VAL A 554 -9.13 34.45 25.68
N LYS A 555 -9.47 33.19 26.01
CA LYS A 555 -10.83 32.77 26.33
C LYS A 555 -11.16 33.22 27.77
N LYS A 556 -12.35 33.80 27.98
CA LYS A 556 -12.77 34.27 29.32
C LYS A 556 -12.86 33.14 30.35
N ARG A 557 -13.14 31.92 29.89
CA ARG A 557 -13.21 30.70 30.70
C ARG A 557 -12.58 29.58 29.88
N THR A 558 -11.69 28.81 30.49
CA THR A 558 -10.93 27.73 29.85
C THR A 558 -11.50 26.34 30.13
N LYS A 559 -12.46 26.23 31.07
CA LYS A 559 -13.15 24.95 31.36
C LYS A 559 -13.88 24.45 30.12
N ARG A 560 -13.56 23.22 29.71
CA ARG A 560 -14.23 22.51 28.61
C ARG A 560 -15.63 22.08 29.05
N PHE A 561 -16.55 22.04 28.08
CA PHE A 561 -17.88 21.49 28.29
C PHE A 561 -17.91 20.07 27.76
N PHE A 562 -18.27 19.13 28.63
CA PHE A 562 -18.38 17.71 28.27
C PHE A 562 -19.78 17.35 27.80
N ARG A 563 -19.90 16.25 27.05
CA ARG A 563 -21.19 15.71 26.63
C ARG A 563 -21.93 15.16 27.84
N HIS A 564 -23.26 15.30 27.86
CA HIS A 564 -24.07 14.60 28.86
C HIS A 564 -23.84 13.08 28.75
N GLN A 565 -23.50 12.46 29.88
CA GLN A 565 -23.23 11.02 30.05
C GLN A 565 -21.92 10.50 29.44
N SER A 566 -21.02 11.36 28.97
CA SER A 566 -19.67 10.90 28.53
C SER A 566 -18.81 10.38 29.68
N ASP A 567 -19.12 10.80 30.91
CA ASP A 567 -18.52 10.31 32.15
C ASP A 567 -19.04 8.93 32.56
N ARG A 568 -20.25 8.56 32.09
CA ARG A 568 -20.93 7.32 32.50
C ARG A 568 -20.84 6.20 31.48
N PHE A 569 -20.76 6.53 30.19
CA PHE A 569 -20.74 5.55 29.12
C PHE A 569 -19.51 5.72 28.23
N ALA A 570 -18.63 4.72 28.20
CA ALA A 570 -17.41 4.73 27.37
C ALA A 570 -17.68 4.93 25.87
N ARG A 571 -18.86 4.50 25.38
CA ARG A 571 -19.32 4.73 23.99
C ARG A 571 -19.67 6.18 23.66
N VAL A 572 -19.65 7.08 24.64
CA VAL A 572 -20.06 8.48 24.46
C VAL A 572 -18.85 9.38 24.65
N ASP A 573 -18.32 9.90 23.55
CA ASP A 573 -17.15 10.77 23.60
C ASP A 573 -17.38 12.05 24.44
N PRO A 574 -16.31 12.57 25.09
CA PRO A 574 -16.34 13.81 25.87
C PRO A 574 -16.55 15.10 25.06
N SER A 575 -16.93 15.01 23.78
CA SER A 575 -17.13 16.16 22.89
C SER A 575 -18.46 16.89 23.14
N TRP A 576 -18.43 18.21 23.33
CA TRP A 576 -19.63 19.00 23.61
C TRP A 576 -20.73 18.80 22.55
N ARG A 577 -21.92 18.41 23.00
CA ARG A 577 -23.16 18.39 22.21
C ARG A 577 -24.31 18.92 23.06
N LYS A 578 -25.12 19.82 22.49
CA LYS A 578 -26.30 20.37 23.16
C LYS A 578 -27.29 19.23 23.46
N PRO A 579 -27.63 18.96 24.74
CA PRO A 579 -28.59 17.93 25.09
C PRO A 579 -29.97 18.21 24.47
N LYS A 580 -30.63 17.15 23.98
CA LYS A 580 -31.97 17.17 23.37
C LYS A 580 -33.00 16.52 24.32
N GLY A 581 -34.29 16.72 24.05
CA GLY A 581 -35.41 16.15 24.83
C GLY A 581 -36.04 17.14 25.82
N ILE A 582 -37.36 17.06 25.99
CA ILE A 582 -38.12 17.97 26.86
C ILE A 582 -37.81 17.76 28.35
N ASP A 583 -37.56 16.51 28.76
CA ASP A 583 -37.33 16.13 30.16
C ASP A 583 -35.85 16.03 30.56
N ASN A 584 -34.92 16.37 29.66
CA ASN A 584 -33.49 16.24 29.94
C ASN A 584 -33.03 17.21 31.06
N CYS A 585 -32.52 16.65 32.16
CA CYS A 585 -32.12 17.39 33.37
C CYS A 585 -31.00 18.42 33.14
N VAL A 586 -30.03 18.10 32.25
CA VAL A 586 -28.95 19.03 31.88
C VAL A 586 -29.51 20.18 31.04
N ARG A 587 -30.38 19.91 30.06
CA ARG A 587 -31.05 20.95 29.25
C ARG A 587 -31.90 21.88 30.12
N ARG A 588 -32.59 21.33 31.12
CA ARG A 588 -33.40 22.06 32.10
C ARG A 588 -32.57 22.71 33.23
N ARG A 589 -31.24 22.50 33.25
CA ARG A 589 -30.29 23.09 34.22
C ARG A 589 -30.61 22.76 35.68
N PHE A 590 -30.95 21.51 35.97
CA PHE A 590 -31.19 21.07 37.34
C PHE A 590 -29.90 21.18 38.18
N LYS A 591 -30.04 21.52 39.46
CA LYS A 591 -28.92 21.63 40.39
C LYS A 591 -28.18 20.29 40.50
N GLY A 592 -26.85 20.31 40.47
CA GLY A 592 -26.00 19.10 40.53
C GLY A 592 -25.67 18.47 39.16
N THR A 593 -26.21 19.00 38.06
CA THR A 593 -25.89 18.54 36.70
C THR A 593 -24.70 19.28 36.07
N ILE A 594 -24.12 18.70 35.01
CA ILE A 594 -22.98 19.31 34.29
C ILE A 594 -23.33 20.71 33.75
N PRO A 595 -22.37 21.66 33.75
CA PRO A 595 -22.62 23.01 33.28
C PRO A 595 -22.86 23.06 31.77
N MET A 596 -23.82 23.88 31.33
CA MET A 596 -24.03 24.18 29.90
C MET A 596 -23.40 25.53 29.52
N PRO A 597 -22.97 25.71 28.25
CA PRO A 597 -22.64 27.01 27.71
C PRO A 597 -23.82 27.98 27.86
N SER A 598 -23.56 29.13 28.46
CA SER A 598 -24.50 30.23 28.59
C SER A 598 -23.91 31.53 28.00
N ILE A 599 -24.74 32.56 27.91
CA ILE A 599 -24.27 33.91 27.57
C ILE A 599 -23.22 34.31 28.62
N GLY A 600 -22.00 34.64 28.18
CA GLY A 600 -20.85 34.97 29.05
C GLY A 600 -19.57 34.18 28.76
N TYR A 601 -19.65 33.03 28.09
CA TYR A 601 -18.50 32.15 27.79
C TYR A 601 -17.70 32.50 26.51
N GLY A 602 -17.97 33.65 25.89
CA GLY A 602 -17.26 34.10 24.69
C GLY A 602 -15.80 34.50 24.92
N SER A 603 -15.04 34.71 23.85
CA SER A 603 -13.69 35.29 23.91
C SER A 603 -13.70 36.69 24.56
N ASN A 604 -12.54 37.12 25.07
CA ASN A 604 -12.34 38.48 25.59
C ASN A 604 -12.84 39.52 24.55
N LYS A 605 -13.48 40.61 25.01
CA LYS A 605 -14.00 41.67 24.13
C LYS A 605 -12.91 42.22 23.19
N LYS A 606 -11.65 42.29 23.66
CA LYS A 606 -10.50 42.78 22.88
C LYS A 606 -10.07 41.87 21.72
N THR A 607 -10.25 40.55 21.87
CA THR A 607 -9.84 39.53 20.88
C THR A 607 -11.03 38.81 20.24
N ARG A 608 -12.25 39.31 20.47
CA ARG A 608 -13.47 38.74 19.92
C ARG A 608 -13.45 38.91 18.40
N HIS A 609 -13.76 37.83 17.67
CA HIS A 609 -13.72 37.76 16.19
C HIS A 609 -12.33 37.90 15.56
N MET A 610 -11.26 37.84 16.36
CA MET A 610 -9.90 37.78 15.87
C MET A 610 -9.52 36.34 15.54
N MET A 611 -8.84 36.15 14.42
CA MET A 611 -8.28 34.88 13.96
C MET A 611 -6.91 34.62 14.61
N PRO A 612 -6.39 33.38 14.62
CA PRO A 612 -5.06 33.08 15.14
C PRO A 612 -3.93 33.90 14.49
N SER A 613 -4.15 34.36 13.26
CA SER A 613 -3.26 35.26 12.51
C SER A 613 -3.26 36.72 12.99
N GLY A 614 -4.06 37.08 13.99
CA GLY A 614 -4.22 38.45 14.50
C GLY A 614 -5.18 39.34 13.70
N HIS A 615 -5.70 38.87 12.56
CA HIS A 615 -6.64 39.62 11.71
C HIS A 615 -8.10 39.34 12.10
N LYS A 616 -9.02 40.22 11.71
CA LYS A 616 -10.47 39.95 11.68
C LYS A 616 -10.89 39.56 10.27
N ALA A 617 -11.78 38.59 10.12
CA ALA A 617 -12.31 38.24 8.81
C ALA A 617 -13.25 39.33 8.27
N PHE A 618 -13.08 39.71 7.01
CA PHE A 618 -13.96 40.59 6.26
C PHE A 618 -14.45 39.86 5.02
N LEU A 619 -15.76 39.67 4.91
CA LEU A 619 -16.35 38.90 3.82
C LEU A 619 -16.35 39.71 2.51
N VAL A 620 -15.74 39.18 1.46
CA VAL A 620 -15.64 39.82 0.14
C VAL A 620 -16.42 39.03 -0.92
N HIS A 621 -17.17 39.74 -1.75
CA HIS A 621 -17.97 39.19 -2.85
C HIS A 621 -17.44 39.59 -4.23
N ASN A 622 -16.65 40.66 -4.32
CA ASN A 622 -16.09 41.17 -5.57
C ASN A 622 -14.76 41.93 -5.35
N PRO A 623 -14.01 42.24 -6.42
CA PRO A 623 -12.71 42.93 -6.29
C PRO A 623 -12.77 44.33 -5.67
N LYS A 624 -13.90 45.07 -5.77
CA LYS A 624 -14.06 46.39 -5.12
C LYS A 624 -14.13 46.26 -3.60
N ASP A 625 -14.68 45.16 -3.08
CA ASP A 625 -14.72 44.89 -1.63
C ASP A 625 -13.31 44.73 -1.05
N VAL A 626 -12.35 44.28 -1.86
CA VAL A 626 -10.94 44.17 -1.47
C VAL A 626 -10.29 45.54 -1.36
N GLU A 627 -10.71 46.53 -2.17
CA GLU A 627 -10.19 47.89 -2.11
C GLU A 627 -10.52 48.58 -0.78
N LEU A 628 -11.66 48.23 -0.16
CA LEU A 628 -12.03 48.69 1.19
C LEU A 628 -11.00 48.26 2.25
N LEU A 629 -10.22 47.22 1.97
CA LEU A 629 -9.18 46.72 2.87
C LEU A 629 -7.83 47.38 2.66
N LEU A 630 -7.64 48.26 1.68
CA LEU A 630 -6.36 48.89 1.39
C LEU A 630 -5.78 49.63 2.60
N MET A 631 -6.60 50.43 3.29
CA MET A 631 -6.20 51.17 4.50
C MET A 631 -6.32 50.33 5.79
N HIS A 632 -6.82 49.10 5.69
CA HIS A 632 -7.16 48.22 6.81
C HIS A 632 -6.51 46.82 6.73
N ASN A 633 -5.58 46.60 5.81
CA ASN A 633 -4.94 45.31 5.51
C ASN A 633 -4.14 44.72 6.69
N ARG A 634 -3.76 45.53 7.68
CA ARG A 634 -3.13 45.09 8.94
C ARG A 634 -4.12 44.70 10.05
N THR A 635 -5.42 44.94 9.87
CA THR A 635 -6.47 44.66 10.87
C THR A 635 -7.44 43.60 10.37
N TYR A 636 -7.71 43.58 9.08
CA TYR A 636 -8.67 42.68 8.44
C TYR A 636 -8.01 41.82 7.37
N ALA A 637 -8.43 40.58 7.28
CA ALA A 637 -8.12 39.66 6.19
C ALA A 637 -9.39 39.43 5.38
N ALA A 638 -9.26 39.33 4.06
CA ALA A 638 -10.35 39.03 3.16
C ALA A 638 -10.74 37.55 3.26
N GLU A 639 -12.03 37.27 3.38
CA GLU A 639 -12.61 35.93 3.28
C GLU A 639 -13.59 35.92 2.12
N ILE A 640 -13.33 35.13 1.09
CA ILE A 640 -14.14 35.16 -0.13
C ILE A 640 -15.44 34.40 0.13
N ALA A 641 -16.58 35.05 -0.08
CA ALA A 641 -17.89 34.45 0.13
C ALA A 641 -18.09 33.18 -0.71
N SER A 642 -18.83 32.22 -0.15
CA SER A 642 -19.09 30.93 -0.80
C SER A 642 -19.86 31.05 -2.11
N ALA A 643 -20.67 32.11 -2.30
CA ALA A 643 -21.44 32.35 -3.51
C ALA A 643 -20.63 32.89 -4.71
N VAL A 644 -19.33 33.17 -4.54
CA VAL A 644 -18.49 33.73 -5.61
C VAL A 644 -17.98 32.62 -6.54
N SER A 645 -18.15 32.79 -7.85
CA SER A 645 -17.70 31.86 -8.90
C SER A 645 -16.18 31.79 -9.01
N SER A 646 -15.63 30.65 -9.43
CA SER A 646 -14.19 30.38 -9.50
C SER A 646 -13.42 31.44 -10.30
N ARG A 647 -13.94 31.86 -11.46
CA ARG A 647 -13.36 32.95 -12.27
C ARG A 647 -13.23 34.25 -11.48
N LYS A 648 -14.28 34.66 -10.76
CA LYS A 648 -14.27 35.91 -9.98
C LYS A 648 -13.40 35.80 -8.72
N ARG A 649 -13.16 34.59 -8.22
CA ARG A 649 -12.22 34.35 -7.12
C ARG A 649 -10.79 34.64 -7.55
N VAL A 650 -10.39 34.29 -8.78
CA VAL A 650 -9.08 34.62 -9.35
C VAL A 650 -8.86 36.13 -9.36
N ASP A 651 -9.84 36.90 -9.83
CA ASP A 651 -9.76 38.37 -9.85
C ASP A 651 -9.62 38.98 -8.44
N ILE A 652 -10.37 38.45 -7.46
CA ILE A 652 -10.32 38.88 -6.06
C ILE A 652 -8.94 38.57 -5.46
N ILE A 653 -8.37 37.39 -5.74
CA ILE A 653 -7.05 36.98 -5.24
C ILE A 653 -5.95 37.85 -5.86
N ALA A 654 -5.99 38.07 -7.18
CA ALA A 654 -5.04 38.94 -7.86
C ALA A 654 -5.07 40.37 -7.32
N LYS A 655 -6.28 40.92 -7.10
CA LYS A 655 -6.45 42.25 -6.49
C LYS A 655 -5.95 42.28 -5.04
N ALA A 656 -6.22 41.24 -4.24
CA ALA A 656 -5.74 41.15 -2.87
C ALA A 656 -4.21 41.07 -2.79
N LYS A 657 -3.56 40.34 -3.71
CA LYS A 657 -2.10 40.31 -3.82
C LYS A 657 -1.54 41.69 -4.14
N ALA A 658 -2.11 42.40 -5.12
CA ALA A 658 -1.70 43.75 -5.48
C ALA A 658 -1.84 44.77 -4.34
N LEU A 659 -2.83 44.61 -3.46
CA LEU A 659 -3.07 45.50 -2.31
C LEU A 659 -2.42 45.02 -1.01
N GLY A 660 -1.68 43.91 -1.03
CA GLY A 660 -1.04 43.32 0.15
C GLY A 660 -2.04 42.82 1.21
N VAL A 661 -3.26 42.47 0.80
CA VAL A 661 -4.35 42.00 1.68
C VAL A 661 -4.28 40.48 1.82
N LYS A 662 -4.28 39.98 3.06
CA LYS A 662 -4.32 38.54 3.34
C LYS A 662 -5.68 37.95 3.01
N VAL A 663 -5.71 36.86 2.23
CA VAL A 663 -6.93 36.10 1.92
C VAL A 663 -6.95 34.79 2.72
N THR A 664 -8.04 34.49 3.43
CA THR A 664 -8.11 33.35 4.36
C THR A 664 -8.42 32.03 3.68
N ASN A 665 -9.15 32.05 2.56
CA ASN A 665 -9.61 30.88 1.82
C ASN A 665 -9.20 30.92 0.33
N ALA A 666 -7.97 31.37 0.05
CA ALA A 666 -7.46 31.57 -1.30
C ALA A 666 -7.56 30.31 -2.19
N LYS A 667 -7.33 29.12 -1.62
CA LYS A 667 -7.39 27.84 -2.35
C LYS A 667 -8.81 27.27 -2.53
N GLY A 668 -9.84 27.85 -1.91
CA GLY A 668 -11.20 27.31 -1.98
C GLY A 668 -11.82 27.46 -3.38
N ARG A 669 -12.46 26.41 -3.93
CA ARG A 669 -13.16 26.38 -5.24
C ARG A 669 -12.34 26.75 -6.49
N VAL A 670 -11.03 26.96 -6.35
CA VAL A 670 -10.12 27.19 -7.48
C VAL A 670 -9.40 25.89 -7.88
N GLN A 671 -9.43 24.85 -7.03
CA GLN A 671 -8.80 23.54 -7.25
C GLN A 671 -9.66 22.54 -8.06
N THR A 672 -10.74 22.95 -8.71
CA THR A 672 -11.68 22.02 -9.39
C THR A 672 -11.54 22.00 -10.91
N GLU A 673 -10.58 22.75 -11.47
CA GLU A 673 -10.21 22.71 -12.88
C GLU A 673 -8.68 22.83 -12.97
N ALA A 674 -8.00 21.72 -12.69
CA ALA A 674 -6.59 21.53 -13.01
C ALA A 674 -6.36 20.04 -13.23
#